data_AF-Q0FSG1-F1
#
_entry.id   AF-Q0FSG1-F1
#
_cell.length_a   1.000
_cell.length_b   1.000
_cell.length_c   1.000
_cell.angle_alpha   90.00
_cell.angle_beta   90.00
_cell.angle_gamma   90.00
#
_symmetry.space_group_name_H-M   'P 1'
#
loop_
_entity.id
_entity.type
_entity.pdbx_description
1 polymer ?
#
loop_
_entity_poly.entity_id
_entity_poly.type
_entity_poly.pdbx_seq_one_letter_code
_entity_poly.pdbx_strand_id
1 'polypeptide(L)'
;MQTLQAKILGAGIADEFLSDERVGETWYLEGSGKSDVKVDVASVWEDYTGEGVKVGVIDSQIDYTHEDLGAYDTSLDYNFALESGDLSLRSRDITDRHGTTVAGVIAAEGGNGTGSVGIAPGVTLVGFGIDYGSSNAVENVLQALRASVALDVVNNSWSFASNFSDRFWLGEDGAEMEATLRHVVETGRDGLGTSIVFSAGNGGTYGSSNYHNFQNSPYTIAVGGVTAEGDAWDKTSLGANVLISAPAENVLSTAPNGYSYVSGTSFAAPAVSATIALMLEANPDLGYRDIQKILSLSARRDGLTDELSVGNGWITNGADDFNGGGQHFSDSTGFGFLNVHDAVRLAETWTTQKTLEGLDTVEVKGKSDAVLKAGSNDHISYDIEVTEDIEVEHVELAMGLTWRFTGDLDVYLTSPDGTTVQLVYSIEDRDFIGTLRNFEFSSVASMGEMGKGTWTVDIYNRDPDSVDIDGSAMTGSLNNVTLTLHGETDGLADDVYVYNDEFGTLYEGADLSDRQVLWDKDGGIDAINAAAVTSDSLIDLSGASASEIAGVKLKIGVPDSIENAFGGDGDDTLVGTDGDNLLSGGRGDDSLHYSSGNDTIDGGAGVDTLRIAALSTEIEGAFADPYTFLMRQGDENALSHVKNVEFFAFQDVTYSVSQLIVIYGESDVPVVVETPDEVVVEAPVEAVPEPDPVTAPEPEVPTEEAVEETPEEPVEDTPEAPVDDTPETGTEYDRTETGTVGDDQMRGHYGSDDMSGLGGNDTIFGRGGADRIHGGAGDDKLVAGGGDDIVYGGGGEDIINGGDGNDRIFGGADRDRLIGSVGDDSLYGGEGNDVLRGDDGNDLLVGGAGRDVMLGGDGADTFVFDLADNASMDVIRDFNAEEGDRIVVEGLQGAGSVELSLFEKKGTFFLQAEAGDEVYRIAKILGDDVTGLTIEEQDFGSGSGFLLS
;
A
#
# COMPACT_ATOMS: atom_id res chain seq x y z
N MET A 1 -28.72 20.47 -10.56
CA MET A 1 -30.13 20.93 -10.44
C MET A 1 -31.04 19.85 -9.85
N GLN A 2 -30.82 18.55 -10.13
CA GLN A 2 -31.45 17.45 -9.38
C GLN A 2 -30.93 17.34 -7.94
N THR A 3 -29.64 17.58 -7.72
CA THR A 3 -29.00 17.71 -6.39
C THR A 3 -29.59 18.85 -5.53
N LEU A 4 -30.01 19.95 -6.15
CA LEU A 4 -30.70 21.05 -5.47
C LEU A 4 -32.17 20.73 -5.15
N GLN A 5 -32.74 19.70 -5.79
CA GLN A 5 -34.11 19.27 -5.60
C GLN A 5 -34.23 18.23 -4.47
N ALA A 6 -33.18 17.43 -4.23
CA ALA A 6 -33.05 16.51 -3.09
C ALA A 6 -32.92 17.26 -1.75
N LYS A 7 -32.04 18.28 -1.66
CA LYS A 7 -31.94 19.18 -0.49
C LYS A 7 -33.25 19.92 -0.13
N ILE A 8 -34.21 20.00 -1.05
CA ILE A 8 -35.52 20.66 -0.84
C ILE A 8 -36.62 19.64 -0.45
N LEU A 9 -36.39 18.33 -0.61
CA LEU A 9 -37.37 17.27 -0.37
C LEU A 9 -37.20 16.51 0.96
N GLY A 10 -36.11 16.74 1.70
CA GLY A 10 -35.99 16.35 3.11
C GLY A 10 -35.78 14.86 3.38
N ALA A 11 -35.22 14.11 2.42
CA ALA A 11 -34.50 12.87 2.69
C ALA A 11 -33.05 13.12 2.27
N GLY A 12 -32.11 12.91 3.20
CA GLY A 12 -30.68 12.99 2.94
C GLY A 12 -30.21 11.82 2.06
N ILE A 13 -29.00 11.90 1.52
CA ILE A 13 -28.39 10.78 0.75
C ILE A 13 -28.31 9.53 1.63
N ALA A 14 -27.99 9.68 2.93
CA ALA A 14 -27.94 8.57 3.86
C ALA A 14 -29.31 7.88 4.03
N ASP A 15 -30.40 8.63 4.13
CA ASP A 15 -31.76 8.07 4.20
C ASP A 15 -32.13 7.27 2.94
N GLU A 16 -31.64 7.71 1.78
CA GLU A 16 -31.84 7.02 0.50
C GLU A 16 -31.07 5.70 0.46
N PHE A 17 -29.79 5.70 0.83
CA PHE A 17 -28.95 4.50 0.90
C PHE A 17 -29.48 3.49 1.93
N LEU A 18 -29.86 3.95 3.11
CA LEU A 18 -30.43 3.09 4.16
C LEU A 18 -31.82 2.53 3.82
N SER A 19 -32.44 3.00 2.73
CA SER A 19 -33.75 2.53 2.27
C SER A 19 -33.70 1.29 1.37
N ASP A 20 -32.51 0.86 0.95
CA ASP A 20 -32.33 -0.34 0.12
C ASP A 20 -32.83 -1.61 0.81
N GLU A 21 -33.36 -2.55 0.02
CA GLU A 21 -34.26 -3.61 0.49
C GLU A 21 -33.66 -4.49 1.60
N ARG A 22 -32.33 -4.63 1.64
CA ARG A 22 -31.61 -5.56 2.51
C ARG A 22 -30.60 -4.90 3.43
N VAL A 23 -30.57 -3.57 3.56
CA VAL A 23 -29.78 -2.89 4.61
C VAL A 23 -30.17 -3.38 6.01
N GLY A 24 -31.48 -3.65 6.22
CA GLY A 24 -31.99 -4.29 7.43
C GLY A 24 -31.36 -5.67 7.75
N GLU A 25 -30.68 -6.28 6.77
CA GLU A 25 -29.99 -7.55 6.92
C GLU A 25 -28.49 -7.41 7.23
N THR A 26 -27.88 -6.27 6.95
CA THR A 26 -26.45 -5.99 7.07
C THR A 26 -26.12 -5.47 8.46
N TRP A 27 -25.67 -6.36 9.36
CA TRP A 27 -25.69 -6.09 10.80
C TRP A 27 -24.84 -4.89 11.24
N TYR A 28 -23.74 -4.61 10.54
CA TYR A 28 -22.79 -3.57 10.90
C TYR A 28 -23.17 -2.17 10.38
N LEU A 29 -24.17 -2.08 9.50
CA LEU A 29 -24.71 -0.81 9.04
C LEU A 29 -25.81 -0.32 9.99
N GLU A 30 -25.97 0.98 10.00
CA GLU A 30 -27.06 1.70 10.65
C GLU A 30 -28.40 1.24 10.08
N GLY A 31 -29.45 1.30 10.91
CA GLY A 31 -30.78 0.84 10.52
C GLY A 31 -31.00 -0.69 10.54
N SER A 32 -29.96 -1.52 10.63
CA SER A 32 -30.12 -2.98 10.68
C SER A 32 -30.83 -3.49 11.95
N GLY A 33 -30.55 -2.85 13.09
CA GLY A 33 -31.03 -3.26 14.41
C GLY A 33 -30.60 -4.66 14.84
N LYS A 34 -29.64 -5.27 14.14
CA LYS A 34 -29.15 -6.64 14.41
C LYS A 34 -27.97 -6.69 15.38
N SER A 35 -27.24 -5.59 15.51
CA SER A 35 -26.04 -5.44 16.32
C SER A 35 -26.05 -4.08 17.00
N ASP A 36 -25.45 -4.01 18.18
CA ASP A 36 -25.12 -2.74 18.85
C ASP A 36 -23.79 -2.17 18.31
N VAL A 37 -22.89 -3.03 17.79
CA VAL A 37 -21.66 -2.66 17.09
C VAL A 37 -21.96 -2.29 15.63
N LYS A 38 -21.47 -1.13 15.19
CA LYS A 38 -21.69 -0.58 13.85
C LYS A 38 -20.48 0.20 13.37
N VAL A 39 -20.29 0.27 12.06
CA VAL A 39 -19.18 1.02 11.44
C VAL A 39 -19.43 2.53 11.41
N ASP A 40 -20.65 3.00 11.66
CA ASP A 40 -20.98 4.43 11.79
C ASP A 40 -20.66 5.26 10.52
N VAL A 41 -21.15 4.83 9.36
CA VAL A 41 -20.88 5.43 8.05
C VAL A 41 -21.98 6.41 7.59
N ALA A 42 -23.20 6.30 8.11
CA ALA A 42 -24.34 7.07 7.62
C ALA A 42 -24.20 8.58 7.88
N SER A 43 -23.49 8.98 8.93
CA SER A 43 -23.15 10.38 9.24
C SER A 43 -22.17 11.00 8.23
N VAL A 44 -21.44 10.16 7.48
CA VAL A 44 -20.44 10.57 6.50
C VAL A 44 -21.03 10.69 5.10
N TRP A 45 -22.02 9.86 4.73
CA TRP A 45 -22.59 9.81 3.38
C TRP A 45 -23.25 11.09 2.88
N GLU A 46 -23.57 12.05 3.75
CA GLU A 46 -24.04 13.36 3.31
C GLU A 46 -22.93 14.20 2.66
N ASP A 47 -21.68 13.96 3.05
CA ASP A 47 -20.50 14.72 2.64
C ASP A 47 -19.63 13.91 1.67
N TYR A 48 -19.42 12.62 1.93
CA TYR A 48 -18.48 11.75 1.21
C TYR A 48 -19.07 10.39 0.92
N THR A 49 -18.87 9.88 -0.30
CA THR A 49 -19.33 8.55 -0.72
C THR A 49 -18.24 7.70 -1.34
N GLY A 50 -17.02 8.24 -1.47
CA GLY A 50 -15.86 7.69 -2.17
C GLY A 50 -15.67 8.28 -3.57
N GLU A 51 -16.37 9.37 -3.93
CA GLU A 51 -16.29 9.94 -5.28
C GLU A 51 -14.87 10.39 -5.61
N GLY A 52 -14.40 10.09 -6.83
CA GLY A 52 -13.07 10.46 -7.29
C GLY A 52 -11.95 9.50 -6.87
N VAL A 53 -12.22 8.54 -5.98
CA VAL A 53 -11.25 7.55 -5.50
C VAL A 53 -11.38 6.23 -6.25
N LYS A 54 -10.25 5.64 -6.64
CA LYS A 54 -10.16 4.31 -7.29
C LYS A 54 -9.76 3.24 -6.28
N VAL A 55 -10.60 2.22 -6.14
CA VAL A 55 -10.33 1.07 -5.26
C VAL A 55 -10.16 -0.21 -6.08
N GLY A 56 -8.97 -0.79 -6.01
CA GLY A 56 -8.63 -2.06 -6.61
C GLY A 56 -8.96 -3.25 -5.73
N VAL A 57 -9.35 -4.36 -6.34
CA VAL A 57 -9.53 -5.63 -5.67
C VAL A 57 -8.67 -6.68 -6.39
N ILE A 58 -7.60 -7.11 -5.71
CA ILE A 58 -6.78 -8.25 -6.14
C ILE A 58 -7.43 -9.50 -5.57
N ASP A 59 -8.18 -10.20 -6.40
CA ASP A 59 -8.98 -11.37 -6.00
C ASP A 59 -9.37 -12.18 -7.24
N SER A 60 -10.27 -13.16 -7.12
CA SER A 60 -10.95 -13.73 -8.28
C SER A 60 -11.70 -12.64 -9.07
N GLN A 61 -11.97 -12.88 -10.36
CA GLN A 61 -12.67 -11.93 -11.24
C GLN A 61 -13.96 -11.35 -10.63
N ILE A 62 -14.13 -10.04 -10.72
CA ILE A 62 -15.36 -9.33 -10.31
C ILE A 62 -16.41 -9.41 -11.42
N ASP A 63 -17.66 -9.67 -11.02
CA ASP A 63 -18.84 -9.46 -11.85
C ASP A 63 -19.23 -7.98 -11.87
N TYR A 64 -18.45 -7.17 -12.57
CA TYR A 64 -18.65 -5.72 -12.63
C TYR A 64 -19.95 -5.32 -13.35
N THR A 65 -20.67 -6.27 -13.96
CA THR A 65 -21.97 -6.03 -14.60
C THR A 65 -23.15 -6.25 -13.67
N HIS A 66 -22.91 -6.62 -12.41
CA HIS A 66 -23.94 -6.81 -11.41
C HIS A 66 -24.73 -5.51 -11.22
N GLU A 67 -26.05 -5.60 -11.10
CA GLU A 67 -26.95 -4.43 -10.97
C GLU A 67 -26.79 -3.61 -9.68
N ASP A 68 -25.95 -4.12 -8.78
CA ASP A 68 -25.70 -3.59 -7.44
C ASP A 68 -24.27 -3.11 -7.30
N LEU A 69 -23.46 -3.11 -8.36
CA LEU A 69 -22.13 -2.51 -8.37
C LEU A 69 -22.17 -1.28 -9.27
N GLY A 70 -21.71 -0.14 -8.74
CA GLY A 70 -21.77 1.16 -9.38
C GLY A 70 -20.66 1.40 -10.40
N ALA A 71 -19.86 2.43 -10.17
CA ALA A 71 -18.79 2.82 -11.09
C ALA A 71 -17.66 1.79 -11.14
N TYR A 72 -17.19 1.49 -12.36
CA TYR A 72 -16.13 0.51 -12.60
C TYR A 72 -15.19 0.96 -13.72
N ASP A 73 -13.88 0.97 -13.47
CA ASP A 73 -12.89 1.33 -14.49
C ASP A 73 -12.44 0.12 -15.30
N THR A 74 -13.21 -0.16 -16.34
CA THR A 74 -12.91 -1.21 -17.32
C THR A 74 -11.62 -1.01 -18.12
N SER A 75 -10.97 0.17 -18.06
CA SER A 75 -9.69 0.40 -18.76
C SER A 75 -8.50 -0.16 -18.00
N LEU A 76 -8.64 -0.28 -16.67
CA LEU A 76 -7.63 -0.84 -15.77
C LEU A 76 -7.93 -2.30 -15.38
N ASP A 77 -9.17 -2.77 -15.51
CA ASP A 77 -9.52 -4.18 -15.25
C ASP A 77 -8.65 -5.17 -16.03
N TYR A 78 -8.12 -6.15 -15.32
CA TYR A 78 -7.27 -7.17 -15.91
C TYR A 78 -7.34 -8.49 -15.17
N ASN A 79 -7.47 -9.59 -15.90
CA ASN A 79 -7.34 -10.93 -15.33
C ASN A 79 -5.94 -11.46 -15.63
N PHE A 80 -5.08 -11.52 -14.60
CA PHE A 80 -3.70 -11.96 -14.70
C PHE A 80 -3.59 -13.47 -14.95
N ALA A 81 -4.54 -14.28 -14.45
CA ALA A 81 -4.55 -15.71 -14.71
C ALA A 81 -4.98 -16.08 -16.14
N LEU A 82 -5.90 -15.30 -16.73
CA LEU A 82 -6.35 -15.46 -18.11
C LEU A 82 -5.54 -14.62 -19.10
N GLU A 83 -4.59 -13.82 -18.58
CA GLU A 83 -3.79 -12.85 -19.31
C GLU A 83 -4.64 -11.94 -20.23
N SER A 84 -5.80 -11.50 -19.73
CA SER A 84 -6.81 -10.86 -20.56
C SER A 84 -7.61 -9.81 -19.81
N GLY A 85 -7.78 -8.65 -20.44
CA GLY A 85 -8.82 -7.67 -20.09
C GLY A 85 -10.14 -7.95 -20.84
N ASP A 86 -10.43 -9.21 -21.18
CA ASP A 86 -11.66 -9.58 -21.90
C ASP A 86 -12.88 -9.52 -20.99
N LEU A 87 -13.50 -8.34 -21.01
CA LEU A 87 -14.76 -7.98 -20.38
C LEU A 87 -15.99 -8.74 -20.90
N SER A 88 -15.84 -9.70 -21.82
CA SER A 88 -16.97 -10.49 -22.34
C SER A 88 -17.41 -11.65 -21.42
N LEU A 89 -16.68 -11.88 -20.31
CA LEU A 89 -17.06 -12.79 -19.24
C LEU A 89 -18.42 -12.37 -18.67
N ARG A 90 -19.40 -13.28 -18.70
CA ARG A 90 -20.72 -13.04 -18.09
C ARG A 90 -20.71 -13.55 -16.67
N SER A 91 -21.64 -13.07 -15.83
CA SER A 91 -21.86 -13.55 -14.46
C SER A 91 -21.91 -15.06 -14.27
N ARG A 92 -22.33 -15.81 -15.31
CA ARG A 92 -22.40 -17.29 -15.29
C ARG A 92 -21.03 -17.97 -15.47
N ASP A 93 -20.11 -17.25 -16.09
CA ASP A 93 -18.78 -17.70 -16.49
C ASP A 93 -17.77 -17.43 -15.34
N ILE A 94 -18.15 -16.60 -14.35
CA ILE A 94 -17.46 -16.38 -13.08
C ILE A 94 -17.78 -17.53 -12.12
N THR A 95 -16.82 -18.43 -11.92
CA THR A 95 -16.98 -19.64 -11.09
C THR A 95 -16.58 -19.45 -9.64
N ASP A 96 -15.61 -18.57 -9.39
CA ASP A 96 -15.28 -18.11 -8.05
C ASP A 96 -15.97 -16.76 -7.82
N ARG A 97 -16.70 -16.66 -6.71
CA ARG A 97 -17.55 -15.51 -6.39
C ARG A 97 -16.88 -14.54 -5.43
N HIS A 98 -15.68 -14.85 -4.95
CA HIS A 98 -15.06 -14.18 -3.83
C HIS A 98 -14.83 -12.69 -4.12
N GLY A 99 -14.24 -12.36 -5.28
CA GLY A 99 -13.96 -10.99 -5.70
C GLY A 99 -15.22 -10.13 -5.81
N THR A 100 -16.31 -10.64 -6.38
CA THR A 100 -17.61 -9.92 -6.39
C THR A 100 -18.15 -9.69 -4.97
N THR A 101 -17.99 -10.65 -4.06
CA THR A 101 -18.42 -10.48 -2.65
C THR A 101 -17.54 -9.51 -1.87
N VAL A 102 -16.27 -9.38 -2.22
CA VAL A 102 -15.37 -8.35 -1.67
C VAL A 102 -15.80 -6.97 -2.20
N ALA A 103 -15.98 -6.84 -3.51
CA ALA A 103 -16.41 -5.61 -4.17
C ALA A 103 -17.73 -5.06 -3.63
N GLY A 104 -18.69 -5.94 -3.31
CA GLY A 104 -19.99 -5.52 -2.73
C GLY A 104 -19.89 -4.90 -1.34
N VAL A 105 -18.92 -5.30 -0.51
CA VAL A 105 -18.70 -4.64 0.80
C VAL A 105 -18.17 -3.22 0.60
N ILE A 106 -17.31 -3.03 -0.42
CA ILE A 106 -16.72 -1.73 -0.73
C ILE A 106 -17.77 -0.80 -1.33
N ALA A 107 -18.39 -1.19 -2.45
CA ALA A 107 -19.05 -0.25 -3.35
C ALA A 107 -20.37 -0.79 -3.93
N ALA A 108 -21.13 -1.58 -3.15
CA ALA A 108 -22.51 -1.86 -3.55
C ALA A 108 -23.30 -0.53 -3.67
N GLU A 109 -24.01 -0.35 -4.79
CA GLU A 109 -24.66 0.91 -5.15
C GLU A 109 -25.79 1.26 -4.17
N GLY A 110 -25.73 2.44 -3.56
CA GLY A 110 -26.73 2.90 -2.62
C GLY A 110 -27.92 3.58 -3.30
N GLY A 111 -29.13 3.36 -2.78
CA GLY A 111 -30.36 4.05 -3.22
C GLY A 111 -30.99 3.48 -4.49
N ASN A 112 -30.53 2.31 -4.95
CA ASN A 112 -31.02 1.68 -6.17
C ASN A 112 -32.29 0.82 -5.91
N GLY A 113 -32.68 0.61 -4.65
CA GLY A 113 -33.84 -0.17 -4.25
C GLY A 113 -33.67 -1.69 -4.40
N THR A 114 -32.45 -2.19 -4.48
CA THR A 114 -32.11 -3.62 -4.41
C THR A 114 -30.96 -3.81 -3.42
N GLY A 115 -30.62 -5.05 -3.07
CA GLY A 115 -29.40 -5.32 -2.33
C GLY A 115 -29.23 -4.61 -0.97
N SER A 116 -27.97 -4.43 -0.63
CA SER A 116 -27.49 -3.60 0.49
C SER A 116 -26.61 -2.52 -0.13
N VAL A 117 -26.21 -1.52 0.66
CA VAL A 117 -25.23 -0.51 0.24
C VAL A 117 -23.82 -0.89 0.72
N GLY A 118 -22.80 -0.56 -0.08
CA GLY A 118 -21.39 -0.64 0.30
C GLY A 118 -21.01 0.50 1.24
N ILE A 119 -19.84 0.41 1.89
CA ILE A 119 -19.38 1.50 2.78
C ILE A 119 -19.04 2.77 1.98
N ALA A 120 -18.46 2.62 0.79
CA ALA A 120 -18.10 3.72 -0.11
C ALA A 120 -18.75 3.51 -1.50
N PRO A 121 -20.07 3.74 -1.63
CA PRO A 121 -20.82 3.45 -2.87
C PRO A 121 -20.43 4.32 -4.08
N GLY A 122 -19.70 5.43 -3.86
CA GLY A 122 -19.27 6.39 -4.87
C GLY A 122 -17.89 6.12 -5.49
N VAL A 123 -17.13 5.13 -4.99
CA VAL A 123 -15.81 4.80 -5.55
C VAL A 123 -15.90 4.25 -6.97
N THR A 124 -14.80 4.38 -7.70
CA THR A 124 -14.61 3.63 -8.95
C THR A 124 -13.86 2.34 -8.65
N LEU A 125 -14.51 1.19 -8.84
CA LEU A 125 -13.88 -0.11 -8.63
C LEU A 125 -12.97 -0.52 -9.81
N VAL A 126 -11.90 -1.24 -9.49
CA VAL A 126 -11.01 -1.91 -10.45
C VAL A 126 -10.79 -3.35 -10.02
N GLY A 127 -10.88 -4.30 -10.95
CA GLY A 127 -10.67 -5.72 -10.67
C GLY A 127 -9.36 -6.24 -11.25
N PHE A 128 -8.57 -6.88 -10.40
CA PHE A 128 -7.37 -7.61 -10.78
C PHE A 128 -7.58 -9.10 -10.49
N GLY A 129 -7.95 -9.84 -11.54
CA GLY A 129 -8.35 -11.24 -11.48
C GLY A 129 -7.18 -12.21 -11.32
N ILE A 130 -7.16 -12.95 -10.22
CA ILE A 130 -6.17 -13.97 -9.88
C ILE A 130 -6.83 -15.36 -9.82
N ASP A 131 -6.14 -16.37 -10.36
CA ASP A 131 -6.41 -17.79 -10.07
C ASP A 131 -5.39 -18.29 -9.05
N TYR A 132 -5.77 -18.28 -7.77
CA TYR A 132 -4.91 -18.74 -6.67
C TYR A 132 -4.60 -20.24 -6.71
N GLY A 133 -5.27 -21.02 -7.57
CA GLY A 133 -4.94 -22.42 -7.82
C GLY A 133 -3.85 -22.63 -8.87
N SER A 134 -3.43 -21.58 -9.58
CA SER A 134 -2.42 -21.65 -10.64
C SER A 134 -1.00 -21.77 -10.07
N SER A 135 -0.08 -22.35 -10.86
CA SER A 135 1.34 -22.44 -10.49
C SER A 135 2.04 -21.08 -10.43
N ASN A 136 1.49 -20.07 -11.12
CA ASN A 136 2.08 -18.73 -11.25
C ASN A 136 1.31 -17.71 -10.39
N ALA A 137 0.54 -18.16 -9.39
CA ALA A 137 -0.30 -17.28 -8.59
C ALA A 137 0.50 -16.16 -7.90
N VAL A 138 1.70 -16.46 -7.42
CA VAL A 138 2.59 -15.46 -6.78
C VAL A 138 3.01 -14.39 -7.78
N GLU A 139 3.53 -14.78 -8.94
CA GLU A 139 3.92 -13.85 -10.02
C GLU A 139 2.74 -12.97 -10.45
N ASN A 140 1.57 -13.56 -10.66
CA ASN A 140 0.35 -12.84 -11.02
C ASN A 140 -0.07 -11.81 -9.94
N VAL A 141 0.10 -12.15 -8.67
CA VAL A 141 -0.15 -11.24 -7.55
C VAL A 141 0.85 -10.09 -7.54
N LEU A 142 2.14 -10.36 -7.75
CA LEU A 142 3.16 -9.30 -7.82
C LEU A 142 2.90 -8.35 -8.99
N GLN A 143 2.51 -8.86 -10.15
CA GLN A 143 2.10 -8.03 -11.28
C GLN A 143 0.84 -7.20 -10.99
N ALA A 144 -0.15 -7.78 -10.31
CA ALA A 144 -1.35 -7.05 -9.89
C ALA A 144 -1.06 -5.96 -8.86
N LEU A 145 -0.14 -6.21 -7.92
CA LEU A 145 0.33 -5.21 -6.97
C LEU A 145 1.07 -4.08 -7.70
N ARG A 146 1.99 -4.37 -8.61
CA ARG A 146 2.65 -3.32 -9.44
C ARG A 146 1.63 -2.49 -10.22
N ALA A 147 0.64 -3.13 -10.85
CA ALA A 147 -0.43 -2.43 -11.55
C ALA A 147 -1.31 -1.55 -10.63
N SER A 148 -1.30 -1.81 -9.31
CA SER A 148 -2.08 -1.03 -8.35
C SER A 148 -1.54 0.38 -8.07
N VAL A 149 -0.35 0.73 -8.56
CA VAL A 149 0.19 2.11 -8.55
C VAL A 149 -0.78 3.11 -9.20
N ALA A 150 -1.57 2.66 -10.18
CA ALA A 150 -2.60 3.47 -10.84
C ALA A 150 -3.88 3.68 -10.00
N LEU A 151 -3.90 3.21 -8.74
CA LEU A 151 -5.06 3.19 -7.84
C LEU A 151 -4.75 3.92 -6.54
N ASP A 152 -5.80 4.33 -5.84
CA ASP A 152 -5.65 5.00 -4.54
C ASP A 152 -5.57 4.00 -3.39
N VAL A 153 -6.38 2.94 -3.46
CA VAL A 153 -6.46 1.88 -2.45
C VAL A 153 -6.48 0.53 -3.16
N VAL A 154 -5.73 -0.45 -2.63
CA VAL A 154 -5.77 -1.83 -3.10
C VAL A 154 -6.13 -2.78 -1.98
N ASN A 155 -7.22 -3.52 -2.18
CA ASN A 155 -7.73 -4.52 -1.26
C ASN A 155 -7.20 -5.91 -1.60
N ASN A 156 -6.60 -6.57 -0.60
CA ASN A 156 -6.07 -7.92 -0.66
C ASN A 156 -6.78 -8.81 0.36
N SER A 157 -7.88 -9.45 -0.08
CA SER A 157 -8.69 -10.34 0.76
C SER A 157 -8.20 -11.80 0.75
N TRP A 158 -6.89 -11.99 0.58
CA TRP A 158 -6.20 -13.27 0.48
C TRP A 158 -5.00 -13.33 1.43
N SER A 159 -4.45 -14.52 1.62
CA SER A 159 -3.23 -14.76 2.40
C SER A 159 -2.54 -16.03 1.88
N PHE A 160 -1.25 -16.18 2.15
CA PHE A 160 -0.57 -17.46 1.97
C PHE A 160 -1.20 -18.53 2.86
N ALA A 161 -1.35 -19.74 2.31
CA ALA A 161 -2.02 -20.83 3.02
C ALA A 161 -1.16 -21.45 4.14
N SER A 162 0.17 -21.39 4.01
CA SER A 162 1.11 -21.91 5.00
C SER A 162 1.85 -20.77 5.65
N ASN A 163 1.94 -20.78 6.98
CA ASN A 163 2.73 -19.84 7.75
C ASN A 163 4.17 -19.79 7.22
N PHE A 164 4.79 -18.62 7.20
CA PHE A 164 6.19 -18.41 6.83
C PHE A 164 6.52 -18.79 5.37
N SER A 165 5.57 -18.64 4.45
CA SER A 165 5.78 -18.94 3.03
C SER A 165 6.28 -17.73 2.25
N ASP A 166 5.79 -16.54 2.59
CA ASP A 166 6.13 -15.23 2.07
C ASP A 166 7.24 -14.62 2.93
N ARG A 167 8.49 -14.88 2.53
CA ARG A 167 9.68 -14.60 3.34
C ARG A 167 10.58 -13.62 2.63
N PHE A 168 10.49 -12.35 2.98
CA PHE A 168 11.15 -11.27 2.21
C PHE A 168 12.67 -11.41 2.13
N TRP A 169 13.31 -11.85 3.22
CA TRP A 169 14.77 -12.01 3.27
C TRP A 169 15.30 -13.28 2.59
N LEU A 170 14.45 -14.18 2.07
CA LEU A 170 14.88 -15.47 1.54
C LEU A 170 14.88 -15.53 0.01
N GLY A 171 16.07 -15.42 -0.58
CA GLY A 171 16.25 -15.56 -2.02
C GLY A 171 15.74 -14.34 -2.78
N GLU A 172 15.85 -14.40 -4.10
CA GLU A 172 15.44 -13.30 -5.00
C GLU A 172 13.92 -13.13 -5.01
N ASP A 173 13.14 -14.23 -5.08
CA ASP A 173 11.67 -14.19 -5.01
C ASP A 173 11.15 -13.46 -3.76
N GLY A 174 11.80 -13.68 -2.61
CA GLY A 174 11.44 -13.01 -1.36
C GLY A 174 11.70 -11.51 -1.42
N ALA A 175 12.88 -11.13 -1.90
CA ALA A 175 13.26 -9.72 -2.04
C ALA A 175 12.35 -9.00 -3.04
N GLU A 176 11.91 -9.68 -4.10
CA GLU A 176 10.96 -9.14 -5.07
C GLU A 176 9.59 -8.85 -4.43
N MET A 177 9.10 -9.70 -3.51
CA MET A 177 7.84 -9.47 -2.80
C MET A 177 7.88 -8.16 -1.98
N GLU A 178 8.96 -7.94 -1.23
CA GLU A 178 9.16 -6.72 -0.45
C GLU A 178 9.32 -5.50 -1.35
N ALA A 179 10.18 -5.60 -2.37
CA ALA A 179 10.41 -4.53 -3.34
C ALA A 179 9.11 -4.13 -4.05
N THR A 180 8.23 -5.09 -4.34
CA THR A 180 6.92 -4.82 -4.94
C THR A 180 6.03 -3.99 -4.01
N LEU A 181 5.93 -4.34 -2.72
CA LEU A 181 5.15 -3.54 -1.77
C LEU A 181 5.74 -2.14 -1.59
N ARG A 182 7.06 -2.04 -1.44
CA ARG A 182 7.77 -0.77 -1.31
C ARG A 182 7.52 0.11 -2.53
N HIS A 183 7.61 -0.43 -3.74
CA HIS A 183 7.32 0.31 -4.98
C HIS A 183 5.92 0.90 -4.98
N VAL A 184 4.89 0.12 -4.60
CA VAL A 184 3.49 0.57 -4.58
C VAL A 184 3.26 1.76 -3.63
N VAL A 185 3.89 1.76 -2.45
CA VAL A 185 3.79 2.89 -1.51
C VAL A 185 4.75 4.06 -1.83
N GLU A 186 5.78 3.82 -2.64
CA GLU A 186 6.73 4.83 -3.09
C GLU A 186 6.21 5.63 -4.29
N THR A 187 5.56 4.97 -5.25
CA THR A 187 5.17 5.59 -6.53
C THR A 187 3.68 5.87 -6.64
N GLY A 188 2.85 5.09 -5.94
CA GLY A 188 1.40 5.26 -5.96
C GLY A 188 0.97 6.66 -5.54
N ARG A 189 -0.09 7.18 -6.18
CA ARG A 189 -0.70 8.48 -5.85
C ARG A 189 0.31 9.63 -5.82
N ASP A 190 1.13 9.75 -6.86
CA ASP A 190 2.16 10.80 -7.00
C ASP A 190 3.14 10.87 -5.80
N GLY A 191 3.47 9.70 -5.21
CA GLY A 191 4.37 9.60 -4.06
C GLY A 191 3.70 9.66 -2.68
N LEU A 192 2.38 9.87 -2.62
CA LEU A 192 1.62 9.74 -1.36
C LEU A 192 1.50 8.27 -0.89
N GLY A 193 1.62 7.34 -1.83
CA GLY A 193 1.54 5.90 -1.64
C GLY A 193 0.12 5.36 -1.77
N THR A 194 -0.05 4.36 -2.63
CA THR A 194 -1.30 3.59 -2.71
C THR A 194 -1.49 2.83 -1.39
N SER A 195 -2.67 2.95 -0.77
CA SER A 195 -2.94 2.25 0.50
C SER A 195 -3.17 0.76 0.28
N ILE A 196 -2.35 -0.09 0.90
CA ILE A 196 -2.40 -1.55 0.74
C ILE A 196 -3.07 -2.19 1.96
N VAL A 197 -4.25 -2.77 1.76
CA VAL A 197 -5.03 -3.40 2.84
C VAL A 197 -5.05 -4.90 2.68
N PHE A 198 -4.68 -5.63 3.73
CA PHE A 198 -4.69 -7.08 3.80
C PHE A 198 -5.67 -7.59 4.86
N SER A 199 -6.37 -8.66 4.54
CA SER A 199 -7.06 -9.43 5.57
C SER A 199 -6.04 -10.07 6.52
N ALA A 200 -6.27 -10.11 7.84
CA ALA A 200 -5.35 -10.72 8.82
C ALA A 200 -5.28 -12.26 8.71
N GLY A 201 -6.27 -12.88 8.07
CA GLY A 201 -6.32 -14.32 7.80
C GLY A 201 -7.31 -15.05 8.71
N ASN A 202 -7.63 -16.28 8.30
CA ASN A 202 -8.72 -17.07 8.88
C ASN A 202 -8.22 -18.26 9.73
N GLY A 203 -7.00 -18.18 10.28
CA GLY A 203 -6.35 -19.27 11.00
C GLY A 203 -6.80 -19.44 12.46
N GLY A 204 -7.56 -18.48 13.00
CA GLY A 204 -7.92 -18.43 14.42
C GLY A 204 -6.70 -18.43 15.32
N THR A 205 -6.82 -19.05 16.49
CA THR A 205 -5.69 -19.27 17.42
C THR A 205 -4.58 -20.17 16.89
N TYR A 206 -4.72 -20.72 15.68
CA TYR A 206 -3.74 -21.59 15.02
C TYR A 206 -2.99 -20.91 13.88
N GLY A 207 -3.40 -19.70 13.49
CA GLY A 207 -2.72 -18.87 12.50
C GLY A 207 -2.37 -17.52 13.12
N SER A 208 -1.31 -16.91 12.60
CA SER A 208 -0.88 -15.59 13.01
C SER A 208 -0.66 -14.74 11.77
N SER A 209 -1.25 -13.54 11.73
CA SER A 209 -0.96 -12.56 10.68
C SER A 209 0.51 -12.14 10.71
N ASN A 210 1.17 -12.30 11.85
CA ASN A 210 2.59 -12.00 12.02
C ASN A 210 3.52 -13.08 11.43
N TYR A 211 2.97 -14.13 10.80
CA TYR A 211 3.73 -15.19 10.13
C TYR A 211 3.74 -15.03 8.60
N HIS A 212 3.33 -13.86 8.13
CA HIS A 212 3.13 -13.54 6.73
C HIS A 212 3.64 -12.13 6.45
N ASN A 213 4.77 -12.02 5.73
CA ASN A 213 5.41 -10.74 5.50
C ASN A 213 4.55 -9.75 4.69
N PHE A 214 3.63 -10.23 3.85
CA PHE A 214 2.68 -9.32 3.21
C PHE A 214 1.75 -8.62 4.20
N GLN A 215 1.36 -9.32 5.27
CA GLN A 215 0.39 -8.82 6.24
C GLN A 215 1.06 -8.06 7.37
N ASN A 216 2.31 -8.36 7.69
CA ASN A 216 3.04 -7.73 8.80
C ASN A 216 4.02 -6.65 8.37
N SER A 217 4.15 -6.39 7.06
CA SER A 217 4.97 -5.31 6.54
C SER A 217 4.48 -3.93 7.02
N PRO A 218 5.39 -2.98 7.33
CA PRO A 218 5.02 -1.59 7.64
C PRO A 218 4.26 -0.88 6.51
N TYR A 219 4.38 -1.37 5.27
CA TYR A 219 3.72 -0.80 4.09
C TYR A 219 2.24 -1.19 3.98
N THR A 220 1.76 -2.12 4.80
CA THR A 220 0.40 -2.68 4.66
C THR A 220 -0.42 -2.58 5.94
N ILE A 221 -1.73 -2.72 5.79
CA ILE A 221 -2.69 -2.70 6.89
C ILE A 221 -3.29 -4.10 7.06
N ALA A 222 -2.97 -4.79 8.15
CA ALA A 222 -3.63 -6.05 8.49
C ALA A 222 -4.94 -5.83 9.25
N VAL A 223 -6.02 -6.43 8.75
CA VAL A 223 -7.38 -6.24 9.26
C VAL A 223 -7.95 -7.51 9.89
N GLY A 224 -8.19 -7.47 11.20
CA GLY A 224 -8.82 -8.53 11.98
C GLY A 224 -10.34 -8.57 11.85
N GLY A 225 -10.98 -9.55 12.48
CA GLY A 225 -12.41 -9.81 12.34
C GLY A 225 -13.20 -9.74 13.65
N VAL A 226 -14.39 -9.11 13.60
CA VAL A 226 -15.34 -8.99 14.72
C VAL A 226 -16.73 -9.52 14.34
N THR A 227 -17.45 -10.08 15.32
CA THR A 227 -18.84 -10.56 15.17
C THR A 227 -19.87 -9.48 15.52
N ALA A 228 -21.15 -9.75 15.23
CA ALA A 228 -22.26 -8.85 15.56
C ALA A 228 -22.49 -8.67 17.08
N GLU A 229 -21.83 -9.46 17.92
CA GLU A 229 -21.91 -9.38 19.37
C GLU A 229 -20.77 -8.55 19.98
N GLY A 230 -19.84 -8.06 19.17
CA GLY A 230 -18.64 -7.33 19.65
C GLY A 230 -17.52 -8.25 20.15
N ASP A 231 -17.60 -9.55 19.87
CA ASP A 231 -16.51 -10.48 20.12
C ASP A 231 -15.53 -10.49 18.93
N ALA A 232 -14.24 -10.66 19.21
CA ALA A 232 -13.28 -11.07 18.21
C ALA A 232 -13.74 -12.40 17.57
N TRP A 233 -13.74 -12.45 16.23
CA TRP A 233 -14.18 -13.64 15.50
C TRP A 233 -13.20 -14.80 15.76
N ASP A 234 -13.71 -15.96 16.15
CA ASP A 234 -12.87 -17.09 16.63
C ASP A 234 -11.92 -17.68 15.57
N LYS A 235 -12.05 -17.27 14.31
CA LYS A 235 -11.17 -17.62 13.19
C LYS A 235 -10.26 -16.48 12.74
N THR A 236 -10.33 -15.29 13.33
CA THR A 236 -9.34 -14.24 13.01
C THR A 236 -7.95 -14.72 13.43
N SER A 237 -6.98 -14.65 12.52
CA SER A 237 -5.59 -14.85 12.89
C SER A 237 -5.17 -13.75 13.87
N LEU A 238 -4.32 -14.12 14.82
CA LEU A 238 -3.79 -13.18 15.83
C LEU A 238 -2.53 -12.49 15.31
N GLY A 239 -2.19 -11.33 15.85
CA GLY A 239 -0.91 -10.71 15.58
C GLY A 239 -0.77 -9.33 16.21
N ALA A 240 0.45 -9.04 16.66
CA ALA A 240 0.78 -7.70 17.14
C ALA A 240 0.81 -6.65 16.01
N ASN A 241 0.76 -7.10 14.75
CA ASN A 241 0.69 -6.31 13.52
C ASN A 241 -0.75 -6.02 13.05
N VAL A 242 -1.77 -6.60 13.68
CA VAL A 242 -3.17 -6.28 13.34
C VAL A 242 -3.42 -4.82 13.74
N LEU A 243 -3.70 -3.96 12.77
CA LEU A 243 -3.92 -2.54 13.03
C LEU A 243 -5.33 -2.29 13.57
N ILE A 244 -6.32 -2.85 12.90
CA ILE A 244 -7.74 -2.59 13.17
C ILE A 244 -8.57 -3.81 12.82
N SER A 245 -9.80 -3.90 13.31
CA SER A 245 -10.75 -4.95 12.95
C SER A 245 -12.07 -4.41 12.44
N ALA A 246 -12.73 -5.25 11.63
CA ALA A 246 -13.98 -4.89 10.96
C ALA A 246 -14.93 -6.11 10.92
N PRO A 247 -16.18 -5.93 10.42
CA PRO A 247 -17.15 -7.01 10.32
C PRO A 247 -16.61 -8.23 9.56
N ALA A 248 -16.58 -9.40 10.20
CA ALA A 248 -16.04 -10.62 9.59
C ALA A 248 -17.02 -11.80 9.59
N GLU A 249 -18.08 -11.79 10.40
CA GLU A 249 -19.02 -12.91 10.45
C GLU A 249 -20.41 -12.51 9.93
N ASN A 250 -21.00 -13.35 9.08
CA ASN A 250 -22.36 -13.18 8.55
C ASN A 250 -22.57 -11.81 7.87
N VAL A 251 -21.55 -11.34 7.16
CA VAL A 251 -21.58 -10.14 6.32
C VAL A 251 -22.47 -10.41 5.12
N LEU A 252 -23.44 -9.53 4.85
CA LEU A 252 -24.25 -9.61 3.63
C LEU A 252 -23.52 -8.86 2.52
N SER A 253 -23.30 -9.49 1.37
CA SER A 253 -22.66 -8.84 0.23
C SER A 253 -23.22 -9.31 -1.12
N THR A 254 -22.97 -8.51 -2.16
CA THR A 254 -23.21 -8.76 -3.57
C THR A 254 -22.51 -10.04 -4.04
N ALA A 255 -23.13 -10.81 -4.92
CA ALA A 255 -22.54 -12.03 -5.51
C ALA A 255 -22.97 -12.14 -6.97
N PRO A 256 -22.25 -12.87 -7.86
CA PRO A 256 -22.51 -12.85 -9.31
C PRO A 256 -23.96 -13.18 -9.74
N ASN A 257 -24.74 -13.84 -8.88
CA ASN A 257 -26.16 -14.12 -9.14
C ASN A 257 -27.03 -13.75 -7.93
N GLY A 258 -26.90 -12.52 -7.44
CA GLY A 258 -27.67 -11.97 -6.33
C GLY A 258 -26.78 -11.62 -5.14
N TYR A 259 -26.98 -12.30 -4.02
CA TYR A 259 -26.37 -11.91 -2.75
C TYR A 259 -26.07 -13.12 -1.88
N SER A 260 -25.04 -13.02 -1.04
CA SER A 260 -24.66 -14.08 -0.10
C SER A 260 -24.34 -13.51 1.26
N TYR A 261 -24.62 -14.30 2.29
CA TYR A 261 -23.95 -14.13 3.57
C TYR A 261 -22.57 -14.79 3.45
N VAL A 262 -21.55 -14.09 3.93
CA VAL A 262 -20.15 -14.48 3.85
C VAL A 262 -19.47 -14.23 5.20
N SER A 263 -18.39 -14.95 5.46
CA SER A 263 -17.58 -14.78 6.67
C SER A 263 -16.10 -14.95 6.35
N GLY A 264 -15.23 -14.26 7.09
CA GLY A 264 -13.80 -14.19 6.84
C GLY A 264 -13.25 -12.79 7.11
N THR A 265 -11.98 -12.69 7.51
CA THR A 265 -11.25 -11.41 7.47
C THR A 265 -11.20 -10.83 6.06
N SER A 266 -11.41 -11.68 5.03
CA SER A 266 -11.63 -11.30 3.64
C SER A 266 -12.79 -10.31 3.42
N PHE A 267 -13.69 -10.15 4.39
CA PHE A 267 -14.78 -9.17 4.37
C PHE A 267 -14.61 -8.03 5.38
N ALA A 268 -13.62 -8.16 6.27
CA ALA A 268 -13.19 -7.08 7.15
C ALA A 268 -12.24 -6.12 6.40
N ALA A 269 -11.27 -6.65 5.67
CA ALA A 269 -10.36 -5.87 4.80
C ALA A 269 -11.09 -4.87 3.87
N PRO A 270 -12.11 -5.28 3.09
CA PRO A 270 -12.80 -4.34 2.19
C PRO A 270 -13.56 -3.24 2.92
N ALA A 271 -14.00 -3.46 4.17
CA ALA A 271 -14.61 -2.40 4.96
C ALA A 271 -13.61 -1.30 5.30
N VAL A 272 -12.37 -1.68 5.63
CA VAL A 272 -11.27 -0.74 5.85
C VAL A 272 -10.87 -0.06 4.53
N SER A 273 -10.73 -0.80 3.43
CA SER A 273 -10.43 -0.20 2.11
C SER A 273 -11.47 0.85 1.68
N ALA A 274 -12.75 0.59 1.93
CA ALA A 274 -13.83 1.54 1.66
C ALA A 274 -13.74 2.77 2.57
N THR A 275 -13.39 2.59 3.85
CA THR A 275 -13.21 3.70 4.79
C THR A 275 -12.05 4.60 4.36
N ILE A 276 -10.93 4.02 3.94
CA ILE A 276 -9.80 4.77 3.39
C ILE A 276 -10.25 5.58 2.16
N ALA A 277 -11.10 5.03 1.30
CA ALA A 277 -11.60 5.78 0.16
C ALA A 277 -12.45 7.00 0.57
N LEU A 278 -13.24 6.90 1.65
CA LEU A 278 -13.95 8.05 2.21
C LEU A 278 -12.99 9.08 2.82
N MET A 279 -11.94 8.62 3.52
CA MET A 279 -10.89 9.50 4.05
C MET A 279 -10.17 10.26 2.93
N LEU A 280 -9.88 9.59 1.81
CA LEU A 280 -9.19 10.19 0.67
C LEU A 280 -10.06 11.15 -0.14
N GLU A 281 -11.38 10.95 -0.17
CA GLU A 281 -12.29 11.97 -0.71
C GLU A 281 -12.32 13.22 0.20
N ALA A 282 -12.31 13.01 1.52
CA ALA A 282 -12.28 14.10 2.49
C ALA A 282 -10.95 14.87 2.47
N ASN A 283 -9.84 14.14 2.33
CA ASN A 283 -8.50 14.69 2.28
C ASN A 283 -7.62 13.88 1.30
N PRO A 284 -7.48 14.35 0.05
CA PRO A 284 -6.67 13.66 -0.96
C PRO A 284 -5.16 13.76 -0.70
N ASP A 285 -4.72 14.64 0.20
CA ASP A 285 -3.30 14.89 0.46
C ASP A 285 -2.70 13.93 1.49
N LEU A 286 -3.50 13.04 2.08
CA LEU A 286 -3.03 12.03 3.04
C LEU A 286 -2.04 11.08 2.39
N GLY A 287 -0.88 10.89 3.02
CA GLY A 287 0.03 9.80 2.71
C GLY A 287 -0.41 8.48 3.34
N TYR A 288 0.15 7.36 2.88
CA TYR A 288 -0.24 6.03 3.38
C TYR A 288 -0.01 5.85 4.89
N ARG A 289 0.98 6.55 5.47
CA ARG A 289 1.27 6.50 6.92
C ARG A 289 0.27 7.34 7.72
N ASP A 290 -0.16 8.48 7.21
CA ASP A 290 -1.23 9.28 7.83
C ASP A 290 -2.49 8.43 7.98
N ILE A 291 -2.84 7.69 6.92
CA ILE A 291 -4.00 6.80 6.91
C ILE A 291 -3.88 5.72 8.00
N GLN A 292 -2.71 5.10 8.16
CA GLN A 292 -2.47 4.11 9.23
C GLN A 292 -2.63 4.73 10.63
N LYS A 293 -2.06 5.91 10.88
CA LYS A 293 -2.19 6.60 12.18
C LYS A 293 -3.65 7.00 12.44
N ILE A 294 -4.35 7.59 11.47
CA ILE A 294 -5.78 7.94 11.62
C ILE A 294 -6.62 6.69 11.92
N LEU A 295 -6.38 5.57 11.23
CA LEU A 295 -7.11 4.33 11.50
C LEU A 295 -6.86 3.81 12.93
N SER A 296 -5.64 3.96 13.47
CA SER A 296 -5.37 3.61 14.88
C SER A 296 -6.15 4.49 15.85
N LEU A 297 -6.14 5.81 15.63
CA LEU A 297 -6.77 6.81 16.50
C LEU A 297 -8.30 6.86 16.40
N SER A 298 -8.87 6.30 15.33
CA SER A 298 -10.32 6.25 15.10
C SER A 298 -10.96 4.92 15.49
N ALA A 299 -10.16 3.87 15.72
CA ALA A 299 -10.68 2.58 16.11
C ALA A 299 -11.33 2.64 17.51
N ARG A 300 -12.49 2.00 17.65
CA ARG A 300 -13.26 2.00 18.91
C ARG A 300 -13.25 0.65 19.61
N ARG A 301 -13.09 0.68 20.93
CA ARG A 301 -13.34 -0.47 21.82
C ARG A 301 -14.77 -0.48 22.36
N ASP A 302 -15.46 0.66 22.36
CA ASP A 302 -16.86 0.75 22.75
C ASP A 302 -17.71 -0.20 21.90
N GLY A 303 -18.61 -0.91 22.57
CA GLY A 303 -19.38 -2.01 21.98
C GLY A 303 -18.64 -3.36 21.86
N LEU A 304 -17.32 -3.41 22.04
CA LEU A 304 -16.57 -4.67 22.11
C LEU A 304 -16.57 -5.29 23.51
N THR A 305 -16.31 -6.59 23.59
CA THR A 305 -16.24 -7.29 24.88
C THR A 305 -14.91 -7.02 25.62
N ASP A 306 -15.00 -6.80 26.93
CA ASP A 306 -13.81 -6.65 27.78
C ASP A 306 -13.03 -7.96 27.94
N GLU A 307 -13.74 -9.09 27.95
CA GLU A 307 -13.15 -10.43 28.05
C GLU A 307 -13.07 -11.06 26.65
N LEU A 308 -12.01 -10.74 25.92
CA LEU A 308 -11.77 -11.33 24.60
C LEU A 308 -11.57 -12.84 24.70
N SER A 309 -12.29 -13.57 23.84
CA SER A 309 -12.29 -15.04 23.83
C SER A 309 -11.05 -15.65 23.15
N VAL A 310 -10.29 -14.83 22.42
CA VAL A 310 -9.06 -15.16 21.70
C VAL A 310 -8.01 -14.08 21.97
N GLY A 311 -6.73 -14.43 21.81
CA GLY A 311 -5.62 -13.50 22.04
C GLY A 311 -5.26 -13.30 23.52
N ASN A 312 -4.46 -12.26 23.79
CA ASN A 312 -3.95 -11.91 25.11
C ASN A 312 -4.84 -10.90 25.87
N GLY A 313 -5.92 -10.44 25.25
CA GLY A 313 -6.82 -9.44 25.82
C GLY A 313 -6.32 -8.01 25.59
N TRP A 314 -7.04 -7.05 26.17
CA TRP A 314 -6.75 -5.63 26.03
C TRP A 314 -5.54 -5.19 26.86
N ILE A 315 -4.66 -4.43 26.23
CA ILE A 315 -3.64 -3.60 26.88
C ILE A 315 -3.90 -2.12 26.56
N THR A 316 -3.29 -1.23 27.33
CA THR A 316 -3.18 0.19 26.99
C THR A 316 -1.70 0.46 26.79
N ASN A 317 -1.35 1.06 25.65
CA ASN A 317 0.03 1.36 25.34
C ASN A 317 0.54 2.58 26.14
N GLY A 318 1.81 2.93 25.96
CA GLY A 318 2.52 3.97 26.70
C GLY A 318 2.39 5.38 26.14
N ALA A 319 1.74 5.56 24.98
CA ALA A 319 1.49 6.86 24.39
C ALA A 319 0.59 7.72 25.30
N ASP A 320 0.56 9.03 25.09
CA ASP A 320 -0.28 9.98 25.85
C ASP A 320 -1.09 10.95 24.97
N ASP A 321 -1.17 10.66 23.67
CA ASP A 321 -1.82 11.45 22.62
C ASP A 321 -3.29 11.06 22.34
N PHE A 322 -3.84 10.02 22.97
CA PHE A 322 -5.19 9.51 22.69
C PHE A 322 -6.13 9.52 23.90
N ASN A 323 -7.22 10.29 23.82
CA ASN A 323 -8.22 10.40 24.90
C ASN A 323 -7.57 10.68 26.27
N GLY A 324 -6.56 11.56 26.28
CA GLY A 324 -5.79 11.95 27.47
C GLY A 324 -4.83 10.88 28.02
N GLY A 325 -4.49 9.85 27.24
CA GLY A 325 -3.56 8.78 27.63
C GLY A 325 -3.22 7.86 26.46
N GLY A 326 -2.93 6.59 26.75
CA GLY A 326 -2.56 5.61 25.72
C GLY A 326 -3.74 5.01 24.97
N GLN A 327 -3.45 4.49 23.79
CA GLN A 327 -4.36 3.75 22.93
C GLN A 327 -4.62 2.35 23.51
N HIS A 328 -5.83 1.83 23.32
CA HIS A 328 -6.15 0.45 23.65
C HIS A 328 -5.71 -0.47 22.49
N PHE A 329 -5.16 -1.64 22.80
CA PHE A 329 -4.68 -2.58 21.79
C PHE A 329 -4.95 -4.04 22.21
N SER A 330 -5.17 -4.91 21.23
CA SER A 330 -5.25 -6.35 21.39
C SER A 330 -4.73 -7.05 20.14
N ASP A 331 -4.08 -8.19 20.32
CA ASP A 331 -3.57 -9.03 19.22
C ASP A 331 -4.66 -9.71 18.37
N SER A 332 -5.92 -9.64 18.78
CA SER A 332 -7.05 -10.18 18.01
C SER A 332 -7.87 -9.11 17.29
N THR A 333 -7.86 -7.88 17.81
CA THR A 333 -8.70 -6.79 17.30
C THR A 333 -7.90 -5.55 16.83
N GLY A 334 -6.59 -5.53 17.03
CA GLY A 334 -5.77 -4.33 16.84
C GLY A 334 -6.14 -3.23 17.83
N PHE A 335 -6.16 -1.99 17.36
CA PHE A 335 -6.67 -0.82 18.09
C PHE A 335 -8.20 -0.82 18.25
N GLY A 336 -8.92 -1.82 17.75
CA GLY A 336 -10.36 -1.96 17.97
C GLY A 336 -11.17 -2.09 16.69
N PHE A 337 -12.46 -1.80 16.80
CA PHE A 337 -13.42 -1.92 15.71
C PHE A 337 -13.48 -0.63 14.89
N LEU A 338 -13.54 -0.80 13.57
CA LEU A 338 -13.66 0.25 12.58
C LEU A 338 -14.82 1.21 12.90
N ASN A 339 -14.51 2.51 13.01
CA ASN A 339 -15.48 3.59 13.04
C ASN A 339 -15.18 4.57 11.88
N VAL A 340 -16.09 4.62 10.92
CA VAL A 340 -15.95 5.38 9.66
C VAL A 340 -16.11 6.87 9.91
N HIS A 341 -17.05 7.26 10.77
CA HIS A 341 -17.21 8.64 11.21
C HIS A 341 -15.88 9.20 11.74
N ASP A 342 -15.30 8.58 12.77
CA ASP A 342 -14.09 9.07 13.42
C ASP A 342 -12.92 9.14 12.44
N ALA A 343 -12.73 8.11 11.61
CA ALA A 343 -11.66 8.09 10.62
C ALA A 343 -11.76 9.25 9.62
N VAL A 344 -12.96 9.52 9.11
CA VAL A 344 -13.18 10.58 8.12
C VAL A 344 -13.11 11.97 8.77
N ARG A 345 -13.64 12.15 9.98
CA ARG A 345 -13.54 13.44 10.69
C ARG A 345 -12.09 13.79 11.06
N LEU A 346 -11.30 12.81 11.47
CA LEU A 346 -9.87 13.04 11.69
C LEU A 346 -9.15 13.36 10.38
N ALA A 347 -9.49 12.70 9.27
CA ALA A 347 -8.92 13.01 7.95
C ALA A 347 -9.15 14.47 7.50
N GLU A 348 -10.34 15.03 7.74
CA GLU A 348 -10.69 16.42 7.39
C GLU A 348 -9.79 17.47 8.08
N THR A 349 -9.30 17.15 9.27
CA THR A 349 -8.49 18.06 10.11
C THR A 349 -7.01 17.72 10.09
N TRP A 350 -6.62 16.66 9.37
CA TRP A 350 -5.25 16.20 9.28
C TRP A 350 -4.43 17.12 8.37
N THR A 351 -3.33 17.66 8.91
CA THR A 351 -2.51 18.66 8.20
C THR A 351 -1.10 18.16 7.86
N THR A 352 -0.72 16.97 8.33
CA THR A 352 0.56 16.36 7.95
C THR A 352 0.41 15.53 6.67
N GLN A 353 1.55 15.31 6.02
CA GLN A 353 1.64 14.46 4.84
C GLN A 353 2.83 13.50 5.02
N LYS A 354 2.55 12.32 5.58
CA LYS A 354 3.54 11.30 5.93
C LYS A 354 3.57 10.21 4.85
N THR A 355 4.69 10.13 4.13
CA THR A 355 4.94 9.19 3.02
C THR A 355 6.19 8.33 3.28
N LEU A 356 6.60 7.53 2.29
CA LEU A 356 7.83 6.73 2.39
C LEU A 356 9.08 7.62 2.39
N GLU A 357 9.08 8.72 1.64
CA GLU A 357 10.24 9.63 1.53
C GLU A 357 10.60 10.25 2.89
N GLY A 358 9.60 10.52 3.73
CA GLY A 358 9.77 11.05 5.09
C GLY A 358 9.79 9.99 6.20
N LEU A 359 9.96 8.70 5.87
CA LEU A 359 9.99 7.64 6.89
C LEU A 359 11.38 7.53 7.51
N ASP A 360 11.49 7.82 8.81
CA ASP A 360 12.72 7.57 9.56
C ASP A 360 12.79 6.14 10.07
N THR A 361 14.01 5.64 10.26
CA THR A 361 14.25 4.29 10.79
C THR A 361 15.44 4.25 11.74
N VAL A 362 15.22 3.68 12.92
CA VAL A 362 16.27 3.39 13.92
C VAL A 362 16.46 1.89 14.01
N GLU A 363 17.60 1.39 13.53
CA GLU A 363 17.94 -0.04 13.54
C GLU A 363 19.04 -0.35 14.58
N VAL A 364 18.77 -1.29 15.49
CA VAL A 364 19.72 -1.76 16.50
C VAL A 364 19.97 -3.26 16.34
N LYS A 365 21.23 -3.61 16.05
CA LYS A 365 21.69 -4.99 15.86
C LYS A 365 22.44 -5.52 17.09
N GLY A 366 21.93 -6.60 17.65
CA GLY A 366 22.47 -7.32 18.80
C GLY A 366 23.02 -8.70 18.45
N LYS A 367 24.02 -9.16 19.23
CA LYS A 367 24.50 -10.55 19.24
C LYS A 367 24.27 -11.17 20.60
N SER A 368 24.01 -12.47 20.61
CA SER A 368 23.84 -13.26 21.83
C SER A 368 24.48 -14.65 21.68
N ASP A 369 24.86 -15.23 22.81
CA ASP A 369 25.27 -16.64 22.93
C ASP A 369 24.29 -17.38 23.88
N ALA A 370 23.12 -16.81 24.13
CA ALA A 370 22.13 -17.36 25.05
C ALA A 370 21.56 -18.67 24.51
N VAL A 371 21.41 -19.66 25.41
CA VAL A 371 20.97 -21.00 25.06
C VAL A 371 19.65 -21.31 25.74
N LEU A 372 18.61 -21.55 24.95
CA LEU A 372 17.33 -22.09 25.40
C LEU A 372 17.45 -23.61 25.49
N LYS A 373 16.91 -24.21 26.54
CA LYS A 373 16.94 -25.65 26.75
C LYS A 373 15.71 -26.16 27.48
N ALA A 374 14.98 -27.06 26.84
CA ALA A 374 13.80 -27.69 27.40
C ALA A 374 14.05 -28.24 28.81
N GLY A 375 13.16 -27.88 29.74
CA GLY A 375 13.12 -28.31 31.13
C GLY A 375 14.23 -27.80 32.07
N SER A 376 15.31 -27.20 31.56
CA SER A 376 16.45 -26.76 32.41
C SER A 376 16.90 -25.32 32.20
N ASN A 377 16.53 -24.69 31.09
CA ASN A 377 16.65 -23.25 30.85
C ASN A 377 15.63 -22.84 29.78
N ASP A 378 14.36 -22.74 30.16
CA ASP A 378 13.20 -22.54 29.28
C ASP A 378 12.87 -21.07 29.03
N HIS A 379 13.77 -20.14 29.36
CA HIS A 379 13.61 -18.71 29.15
C HIS A 379 14.94 -18.04 28.76
N ILE A 380 14.87 -17.12 27.79
CA ILE A 380 15.91 -16.14 27.46
C ILE A 380 15.28 -14.75 27.58
N SER A 381 16.02 -13.82 28.18
CA SER A 381 15.70 -12.39 28.20
C SER A 381 16.89 -11.62 27.60
N TYR A 382 16.62 -10.71 26.67
CA TYR A 382 17.62 -9.95 25.94
C TYR A 382 17.22 -8.47 25.83
N ASP A 383 18.05 -7.61 26.41
CA ASP A 383 17.85 -6.15 26.39
C ASP A 383 18.54 -5.53 25.15
N ILE A 384 17.81 -4.65 24.47
CA ILE A 384 18.26 -3.87 23.31
C ILE A 384 18.19 -2.40 23.72
N GLU A 385 19.34 -1.72 23.71
CA GLU A 385 19.42 -0.30 24.04
C GLU A 385 19.29 0.55 22.78
N VAL A 386 18.18 1.27 22.66
CA VAL A 386 17.94 2.29 21.63
C VAL A 386 18.32 3.66 22.19
N THR A 387 19.23 4.37 21.54
CA THR A 387 19.77 5.65 22.03
C THR A 387 19.19 6.88 21.33
N GLU A 388 18.61 6.69 20.16
CA GLU A 388 18.03 7.72 19.32
C GLU A 388 16.54 7.84 19.64
N ASP A 389 16.04 9.07 19.71
CA ASP A 389 14.62 9.36 19.90
C ASP A 389 13.90 9.23 18.55
N ILE A 390 12.76 8.55 18.56
CA ILE A 390 11.86 8.36 17.41
C ILE A 390 10.45 8.19 17.97
N GLU A 391 9.46 8.91 17.45
CA GLU A 391 8.04 8.58 17.72
C GLU A 391 7.70 7.34 16.90
N VAL A 392 7.37 6.24 17.57
CA VAL A 392 7.20 4.94 16.94
C VAL A 392 5.88 4.88 16.18
N GLU A 393 5.92 4.38 14.94
CA GLU A 393 4.74 4.00 14.14
C GLU A 393 4.67 2.48 13.98
N HIS A 394 5.81 1.86 13.61
CA HIS A 394 5.94 0.40 13.49
C HIS A 394 7.21 -0.10 14.15
N VAL A 395 7.16 -1.32 14.66
CA VAL A 395 8.31 -2.02 15.26
C VAL A 395 8.50 -3.35 14.57
N GLU A 396 9.71 -3.64 14.09
CA GLU A 396 10.07 -4.95 13.57
C GLU A 396 11.17 -5.62 14.41
N LEU A 397 11.06 -6.92 14.58
CA LEU A 397 12.01 -7.77 15.30
C LEU A 397 12.39 -8.97 14.43
N ALA A 398 13.61 -8.94 13.92
CA ALA A 398 14.22 -10.09 13.28
C ALA A 398 15.13 -10.84 14.26
N MET A 399 15.07 -12.17 14.28
CA MET A 399 15.93 -12.97 15.15
C MET A 399 16.47 -14.26 14.52
N GLY A 400 17.72 -14.56 14.86
CA GLY A 400 18.41 -15.79 14.51
C GLY A 400 18.38 -16.79 15.66
N LEU A 401 17.30 -17.55 15.80
CA LEU A 401 17.12 -18.55 16.86
C LEU A 401 17.08 -19.97 16.29
N THR A 402 18.06 -20.80 16.66
CA THR A 402 18.04 -22.22 16.32
C THR A 402 17.04 -22.96 17.21
N TRP A 403 15.83 -23.22 16.74
CA TRP A 403 14.86 -24.02 17.49
C TRP A 403 14.03 -24.82 16.52
N ARG A 404 13.73 -26.08 16.81
CA ARG A 404 13.15 -26.97 15.79
C ARG A 404 11.67 -26.71 15.54
N PHE A 405 10.91 -26.40 16.59
CA PHE A 405 9.46 -26.26 16.56
C PHE A 405 9.08 -24.86 17.03
N THR A 406 9.02 -23.90 16.12
CA THR A 406 8.71 -22.49 16.44
C THR A 406 7.40 -22.35 17.22
N GLY A 407 6.41 -23.22 16.96
CA GLY A 407 5.15 -23.25 17.72
C GLY A 407 5.27 -23.58 19.21
N ASP A 408 6.42 -24.09 19.68
CA ASP A 408 6.68 -24.30 21.10
C ASP A 408 7.18 -23.01 21.79
N LEU A 409 7.36 -21.91 21.05
CA LEU A 409 7.90 -20.65 21.56
C LEU A 409 6.79 -19.62 21.81
N ASP A 410 6.90 -18.90 22.92
CA ASP A 410 6.28 -17.59 23.07
C ASP A 410 7.39 -16.54 23.04
N VAL A 411 7.29 -15.57 22.14
CA VAL A 411 8.21 -14.43 22.06
C VAL A 411 7.44 -13.17 22.40
N TYR A 412 7.93 -12.43 23.38
CA TYR A 412 7.39 -11.15 23.80
C TYR A 412 8.39 -10.03 23.53
N LEU A 413 7.88 -8.87 23.15
CA LEU A 413 8.63 -7.63 23.06
C LEU A 413 8.01 -6.63 24.03
N THR A 414 8.86 -5.97 24.84
CA THR A 414 8.44 -4.90 25.75
C THR A 414 9.15 -3.60 25.40
N SER A 415 8.37 -2.54 25.18
CA SER A 415 8.87 -1.19 24.91
C SER A 415 9.44 -0.51 26.17
N PRO A 416 10.22 0.58 26.02
CA PRO A 416 10.71 1.38 27.15
C PRO A 416 9.59 1.90 28.06
N ASP A 417 8.42 2.20 27.49
CA ASP A 417 7.25 2.71 28.21
C ASP A 417 6.41 1.59 28.85
N GLY A 418 6.78 0.33 28.61
CA GLY A 418 6.23 -0.84 29.30
C GLY A 418 5.13 -1.57 28.53
N THR A 419 4.91 -1.24 27.26
CA THR A 419 3.98 -1.95 26.39
C THR A 419 4.56 -3.30 26.02
N THR A 420 3.90 -4.38 26.45
CA THR A 420 4.33 -5.76 26.17
C THR A 420 3.37 -6.44 25.19
N VAL A 421 3.90 -6.94 24.08
CA VAL A 421 3.15 -7.69 23.07
C VAL A 421 3.77 -9.04 22.76
N GLN A 422 2.94 -9.98 22.32
CA GLN A 422 3.38 -11.28 21.81
C GLN A 422 3.64 -11.20 20.30
N LEU A 423 4.80 -11.65 19.84
CA LEU A 423 5.18 -11.66 18.42
C LEU A 423 5.07 -13.06 17.81
N VAL A 424 5.31 -14.11 18.59
CA VAL A 424 5.25 -15.51 18.16
C VAL A 424 4.19 -16.25 18.97
N TYR A 425 3.23 -16.84 18.27
CA TYR A 425 2.04 -17.52 18.77
C TYR A 425 2.10 -19.04 18.56
N SER A 426 1.39 -19.79 19.41
CA SER A 426 1.31 -21.25 19.31
C SER A 426 0.66 -21.72 18.00
N ILE A 427 1.21 -22.79 17.41
CA ILE A 427 0.62 -23.51 16.26
C ILE A 427 0.45 -24.99 16.60
N GLU A 428 -0.75 -25.56 16.39
CA GLU A 428 -1.06 -26.95 16.80
C GLU A 428 -0.23 -27.99 16.04
N ASP A 429 0.06 -27.75 14.76
CA ASP A 429 0.75 -28.72 13.89
C ASP A 429 2.28 -28.74 14.09
N ARG A 430 2.83 -27.90 14.99
CA ARG A 430 4.27 -27.72 15.20
C ARG A 430 5.00 -27.52 13.87
N ASP A 431 4.47 -26.68 12.98
CA ASP A 431 4.99 -26.52 11.63
C ASP A 431 6.51 -26.33 11.64
N PHE A 432 7.14 -27.15 10.81
CA PHE A 432 8.57 -27.31 10.78
C PHE A 432 9.17 -26.21 9.92
N ILE A 433 9.65 -25.15 10.57
CA ILE A 433 10.54 -24.17 9.93
C ILE A 433 12.00 -24.53 10.20
N GLY A 434 12.26 -25.31 11.26
CA GLY A 434 13.58 -25.36 11.85
C GLY A 434 13.93 -23.99 12.45
N THR A 435 15.20 -23.61 12.38
CA THR A 435 15.71 -22.31 12.85
C THR A 435 14.88 -21.13 12.35
N LEU A 436 14.42 -20.25 13.25
CA LEU A 436 14.01 -18.88 12.89
C LEU A 436 15.25 -18.17 12.36
N ARG A 437 15.28 -17.90 11.05
CA ARG A 437 16.43 -17.33 10.34
C ARG A 437 16.15 -15.89 9.94
N ASN A 438 16.13 -14.96 10.88
CA ASN A 438 15.84 -13.55 10.61
C ASN A 438 14.46 -13.33 9.96
N PHE A 439 13.45 -14.11 10.36
CA PHE A 439 12.07 -13.75 10.04
C PHE A 439 11.74 -12.44 10.77
N GLU A 440 11.17 -11.46 10.06
CA GLU A 440 10.74 -10.18 10.63
C GLU A 440 9.32 -10.32 11.19
N PHE A 441 9.22 -10.30 12.51
CA PHE A 441 7.93 -10.13 13.18
C PHE A 441 7.70 -8.64 13.41
N SER A 442 6.48 -8.15 13.25
CA SER A 442 6.19 -6.74 13.47
C SER A 442 5.13 -6.50 14.55
N SER A 443 5.06 -5.25 15.00
CA SER A 443 4.02 -4.75 15.87
C SER A 443 3.72 -3.27 15.62
N VAL A 444 2.44 -2.93 15.73
CA VAL A 444 1.93 -1.54 15.75
C VAL A 444 1.56 -1.07 17.16
N ALA A 445 1.62 -1.94 18.18
CA ALA A 445 1.04 -1.65 19.49
C ALA A 445 1.71 -0.50 20.25
N SER A 446 2.98 -0.21 19.93
CA SER A 446 3.73 0.93 20.48
C SER A 446 3.58 2.20 19.64
N MET A 447 2.60 2.28 18.73
CA MET A 447 2.36 3.48 17.94
C MET A 447 2.08 4.70 18.84
N GLY A 448 2.82 5.79 18.63
CA GLY A 448 2.82 7.00 19.45
C GLY A 448 3.74 6.97 20.68
N GLU A 449 4.44 5.88 20.96
CA GLU A 449 5.45 5.84 22.04
C GLU A 449 6.81 6.38 21.59
N MET A 450 7.60 6.86 22.53
CA MET A 450 8.98 7.24 22.25
C MET A 450 9.90 6.01 22.26
N GLY A 451 10.57 5.77 21.13
CA GLY A 451 11.38 4.57 20.90
C GLY A 451 12.67 4.47 21.73
N LYS A 452 13.13 5.56 22.33
CA LYS A 452 14.39 5.57 23.08
C LYS A 452 14.28 4.87 24.43
N GLY A 453 15.23 3.98 24.68
CA GLY A 453 15.37 3.29 25.96
C GLY A 453 15.65 1.81 25.78
N THR A 454 15.35 1.05 26.84
CA THR A 454 15.58 -0.40 26.86
C THR A 454 14.35 -1.13 26.31
N TRP A 455 14.49 -1.75 25.16
CA TRP A 455 13.54 -2.73 24.64
C TRP A 455 13.94 -4.12 25.13
N THR A 456 12.98 -4.90 25.62
CA THR A 456 13.25 -6.25 26.17
C THR A 456 12.59 -7.31 25.31
N VAL A 457 13.39 -8.27 24.83
CA VAL A 457 12.91 -9.47 24.14
C VAL A 457 12.93 -10.64 25.10
N ASP A 458 11.77 -11.23 25.38
CA ASP A 458 11.63 -12.43 26.20
C ASP A 458 11.18 -13.62 25.34
N ILE A 459 11.94 -14.71 25.40
CA ILE A 459 11.69 -15.94 24.64
C ILE A 459 11.48 -17.08 25.62
N TYR A 460 10.27 -17.64 25.63
CA TYR A 460 9.90 -18.77 26.48
C TYR A 460 9.69 -20.03 25.65
N ASN A 461 10.10 -21.18 26.19
CA ASN A 461 9.70 -22.48 25.68
C ASN A 461 8.48 -23.00 26.47
N ARG A 462 7.36 -23.19 25.77
CA ARG A 462 6.09 -23.68 26.34
C ARG A 462 6.08 -25.17 26.62
N ASP A 463 6.88 -25.94 25.88
CA ASP A 463 6.96 -27.40 26.03
C ASP A 463 8.25 -27.77 26.77
N PRO A 464 8.25 -27.85 28.12
CA PRO A 464 9.43 -28.23 28.89
C PRO A 464 9.89 -29.67 28.62
N ASP A 465 9.05 -30.49 27.97
CA ASP A 465 9.33 -31.87 27.61
C ASP A 465 9.74 -32.03 26.13
N SER A 466 9.91 -30.93 25.38
CA SER A 466 10.33 -30.98 23.98
C SER A 466 11.69 -31.66 23.80
N VAL A 467 11.78 -32.51 22.78
CA VAL A 467 12.96 -33.33 22.48
C VAL A 467 13.41 -33.19 21.03
N ASP A 468 14.72 -33.29 20.81
CA ASP A 468 15.31 -33.36 19.47
C ASP A 468 15.19 -34.77 18.86
N ILE A 469 15.64 -34.95 17.61
CA ILE A 469 15.55 -36.20 16.84
C ILE A 469 16.20 -37.40 17.54
N ASP A 470 17.23 -37.13 18.34
CA ASP A 470 17.97 -38.15 19.08
C ASP A 470 17.34 -38.47 20.45
N GLY A 471 16.24 -37.80 20.80
CA GLY A 471 15.51 -37.94 22.06
C GLY A 471 16.14 -37.19 23.24
N SER A 472 17.17 -36.37 23.01
CA SER A 472 17.69 -35.45 24.02
C SER A 472 16.78 -34.23 24.18
N ALA A 473 16.88 -33.52 25.31
CA ALA A 473 16.10 -32.31 25.54
C ALA A 473 16.44 -31.26 24.47
N MET A 474 15.41 -30.66 23.87
CA MET A 474 15.56 -29.64 22.83
C MET A 474 16.47 -28.51 23.32
N THR A 475 17.38 -28.08 22.45
CA THR A 475 18.23 -26.92 22.71
C THR A 475 18.17 -25.96 21.54
N GLY A 476 18.20 -24.67 21.85
CA GLY A 476 18.34 -23.62 20.86
C GLY A 476 19.27 -22.51 21.29
N SER A 477 19.83 -21.78 20.33
CA SER A 477 20.74 -20.67 20.58
C SER A 477 20.24 -19.43 19.86
N LEU A 478 20.05 -18.35 20.62
CA LEU A 478 19.78 -17.02 20.08
C LEU A 478 21.12 -16.41 19.67
N ASN A 479 21.33 -16.21 18.37
CA ASN A 479 22.63 -15.79 17.83
C ASN A 479 22.66 -14.28 17.55
N ASN A 480 21.56 -13.77 17.00
CA ASN A 480 21.40 -12.37 16.65
C ASN A 480 19.96 -11.93 16.93
N VAL A 481 19.81 -10.63 17.12
CA VAL A 481 18.52 -9.92 17.22
C VAL A 481 18.70 -8.59 16.49
N THR A 482 17.76 -8.21 15.64
CA THR A 482 17.69 -6.89 15.02
C THR A 482 16.34 -6.31 15.41
N LEU A 483 16.36 -5.15 16.06
CA LEU A 483 15.18 -4.34 16.30
C LEU A 483 15.21 -3.16 15.33
N THR A 484 14.12 -2.95 14.61
CA THR A 484 13.94 -1.82 13.70
C THR A 484 12.71 -1.04 14.16
N LEU A 485 12.88 0.25 14.40
CA LEU A 485 11.79 1.17 14.71
C LEU A 485 11.58 2.07 13.50
N HIS A 486 10.33 2.19 13.05
CA HIS A 486 9.92 3.07 11.97
C HIS A 486 9.00 4.16 12.53
N GLY A 487 9.14 5.39 12.05
CA GLY A 487 8.36 6.52 12.53
C GLY A 487 9.01 7.86 12.17
N GLU A 488 9.00 8.82 13.09
CA GLU A 488 9.54 10.16 12.86
C GLU A 488 10.55 10.58 13.92
N THR A 489 11.61 11.27 13.49
CA THR A 489 12.66 11.81 14.38
C THR A 489 12.70 13.33 14.43
N ASP A 490 11.97 13.98 13.52
CA ASP A 490 11.75 15.42 13.49
C ASP A 490 10.39 15.77 14.12
N GLY A 491 10.20 17.03 14.52
CA GLY A 491 8.90 17.49 15.03
C GLY A 491 8.43 16.85 16.35
N LEU A 492 9.29 16.13 17.07
CA LEU A 492 8.96 15.36 18.30
C LEU A 492 8.38 16.17 19.48
N ALA A 493 8.26 17.49 19.35
CA ALA A 493 7.67 18.36 20.35
C ALA A 493 6.32 18.94 19.89
N ASP A 494 5.90 18.67 18.65
CA ASP A 494 4.65 19.13 18.06
C ASP A 494 3.63 17.99 18.17
N ASP A 495 2.83 17.99 19.23
CA ASP A 495 1.87 16.92 19.55
C ASP A 495 0.47 17.20 18.99
N VAL A 496 -0.24 16.12 18.63
CA VAL A 496 -1.68 16.16 18.35
C VAL A 496 -2.43 15.25 19.32
N TYR A 497 -3.08 15.86 20.31
CA TYR A 497 -3.90 15.16 21.28
C TYR A 497 -5.32 14.91 20.72
N VAL A 498 -5.58 13.68 20.32
CA VAL A 498 -6.83 13.27 19.68
C VAL A 498 -7.86 12.79 20.70
N TYR A 499 -9.10 13.25 20.52
CA TYR A 499 -10.25 12.86 21.32
C TYR A 499 -11.39 12.35 20.43
N ASN A 500 -12.05 11.30 20.88
CA ASN A 500 -13.30 10.79 20.31
C ASN A 500 -14.35 10.56 21.42
N ASP A 501 -15.55 10.09 21.03
CA ASP A 501 -16.64 9.88 21.98
C ASP A 501 -16.34 8.82 23.06
N GLU A 502 -15.37 7.91 22.84
CA GLU A 502 -14.97 6.92 23.85
C GLU A 502 -14.39 7.57 25.11
N PHE A 503 -13.85 8.78 25.00
CA PHE A 503 -13.36 9.51 26.18
C PHE A 503 -14.46 9.65 27.24
N GLY A 504 -15.71 9.86 26.80
CA GLY A 504 -16.88 10.02 27.67
C GLY A 504 -17.53 8.72 28.14
N THR A 505 -17.27 7.59 27.48
CA THR A 505 -18.01 6.34 27.71
C THR A 505 -17.16 5.19 28.24
N LEU A 506 -15.90 5.07 27.81
CA LEU A 506 -15.06 3.90 28.07
C LEU A 506 -14.34 3.96 29.42
N TYR A 507 -13.84 5.14 29.80
CA TYR A 507 -12.95 5.28 30.95
C TYR A 507 -13.70 5.63 32.24
N GLU A 508 -13.31 5.02 33.36
CA GLU A 508 -13.90 5.31 34.67
C GLU A 508 -12.90 5.28 35.82
N GLY A 509 -13.29 5.82 36.98
CA GLY A 509 -12.54 5.70 38.22
C GLY A 509 -11.16 6.36 38.18
N ALA A 510 -10.11 5.58 38.46
CA ALA A 510 -8.74 6.07 38.52
C ALA A 510 -8.17 6.37 37.12
N ASP A 511 -8.45 5.51 36.15
CA ASP A 511 -8.01 5.66 34.76
C ASP A 511 -8.54 6.98 34.16
N LEU A 512 -9.86 7.20 34.25
CA LEU A 512 -10.45 8.50 33.84
C LEU A 512 -9.84 9.69 34.60
N SER A 513 -9.52 9.52 35.90
CA SER A 513 -8.93 10.63 36.67
C SER A 513 -7.54 11.01 36.18
N ASP A 514 -6.76 10.05 35.69
CA ASP A 514 -5.43 10.27 35.13
C ASP A 514 -5.53 10.92 33.74
N ARG A 515 -6.50 10.50 32.92
CA ARG A 515 -6.78 11.05 31.58
C ARG A 515 -7.40 12.46 31.56
N GLN A 516 -7.86 12.96 32.71
CA GLN A 516 -8.48 14.30 32.82
C GLN A 516 -7.46 15.45 32.90
N VAL A 517 -6.16 15.17 32.78
CA VAL A 517 -5.12 16.19 32.80
C VAL A 517 -4.16 16.00 31.63
N LEU A 518 -4.21 16.95 30.69
CA LEU A 518 -3.28 17.01 29.57
C LEU A 518 -1.96 17.67 30.01
N TRP A 519 -0.83 17.07 29.65
CA TRP A 519 0.50 17.52 30.05
C TRP A 519 1.50 17.51 28.89
N ASP A 520 1.45 18.55 28.06
CA ASP A 520 2.60 18.95 27.25
C ASP A 520 3.76 19.41 28.18
N LYS A 521 4.98 18.94 27.89
CA LYS A 521 6.20 19.20 28.68
C LYS A 521 7.43 19.57 27.86
N ASP A 522 7.41 19.32 26.57
CA ASP A 522 8.46 19.63 25.59
C ASP A 522 8.15 20.91 24.84
N GLY A 523 6.87 21.23 24.66
CA GLY A 523 6.31 22.41 24.00
C GLY A 523 6.69 22.48 22.53
N GLY A 524 5.74 22.64 21.64
CA GLY A 524 6.01 22.83 20.22
C GLY A 524 4.91 23.68 19.63
N ILE A 525 4.33 23.20 18.54
CA ILE A 525 3.04 23.65 18.04
C ILE A 525 2.05 22.51 18.25
N ASP A 526 1.29 22.61 19.33
CA ASP A 526 0.48 21.52 19.83
C ASP A 526 -1.01 21.71 19.52
N ALA A 527 -1.74 20.60 19.35
CA ALA A 527 -3.14 20.62 19.00
C ALA A 527 -4.01 19.75 19.92
N ILE A 528 -5.18 20.25 20.30
CA ILE A 528 -6.29 19.40 20.73
C ILE A 528 -7.21 19.18 19.53
N ASN A 529 -7.32 17.93 19.09
CA ASN A 529 -8.20 17.54 17.99
C ASN A 529 -9.40 16.75 18.50
N ALA A 530 -10.58 17.37 18.50
CA ALA A 530 -11.85 16.77 18.86
C ALA A 530 -12.76 16.53 17.64
N ALA A 531 -12.21 16.47 16.43
CA ALA A 531 -13.01 16.31 15.20
C ALA A 531 -13.92 15.07 15.21
N ALA A 532 -13.48 13.99 15.87
CA ALA A 532 -14.24 12.75 16.02
C ALA A 532 -15.31 12.78 17.14
N VAL A 533 -15.49 13.90 17.84
CA VAL A 533 -16.46 14.03 18.94
C VAL A 533 -17.80 14.54 18.39
N THR A 534 -18.89 13.86 18.76
CA THR A 534 -20.23 14.19 18.25
C THR A 534 -21.04 15.13 19.13
N SER A 535 -20.57 15.38 20.35
CA SER A 535 -21.21 16.28 21.32
C SER A 535 -20.53 17.65 21.38
N ASP A 536 -21.28 18.67 21.78
CA ASP A 536 -20.74 20.01 22.09
C ASP A 536 -19.48 19.92 22.97
N SER A 537 -18.42 20.56 22.50
CA SER A 537 -17.12 20.67 23.13
C SER A 537 -16.85 22.11 23.56
N LEU A 538 -16.25 22.27 24.74
CA LEU A 538 -15.62 23.50 25.18
C LEU A 538 -14.12 23.27 25.21
N ILE A 539 -13.37 23.91 24.32
CA ILE A 539 -11.90 23.83 24.30
C ILE A 539 -11.34 25.20 24.67
N ASP A 540 -10.73 25.30 25.85
CA ASP A 540 -10.10 26.53 26.35
C ASP A 540 -8.58 26.36 26.46
N LEU A 541 -7.87 26.75 25.41
CA LEU A 541 -6.42 26.61 25.27
C LEU A 541 -5.65 27.44 26.32
N SER A 542 -6.25 28.52 26.83
CA SER A 542 -5.65 29.35 27.87
C SER A 542 -5.54 28.63 29.23
N GLY A 543 -6.29 27.53 29.42
CA GLY A 543 -6.39 26.83 30.70
C GLY A 543 -7.04 27.66 31.82
N ALA A 544 -7.65 28.81 31.50
CA ALA A 544 -8.35 29.66 32.47
C ALA A 544 -9.60 28.98 33.02
N SER A 545 -10.26 28.18 32.21
CA SER A 545 -11.30 27.22 32.58
C SER A 545 -10.91 25.79 32.18
N ALA A 546 -11.62 24.82 32.74
CA ALA A 546 -11.44 23.43 32.29
C ALA A 546 -12.24 23.26 31.00
N SER A 547 -11.58 22.73 29.98
CA SER A 547 -12.22 22.23 28.78
C SER A 547 -13.21 21.11 29.12
N GLU A 548 -14.19 20.88 28.25
CA GLU A 548 -15.15 19.78 28.34
C GLU A 548 -15.27 19.16 26.95
N ILE A 549 -14.78 17.92 26.80
CA ILE A 549 -14.73 17.19 25.51
C ILE A 549 -15.40 15.83 25.75
N ALA A 550 -16.31 15.42 24.86
CA ALA A 550 -17.14 14.21 25.04
C ALA A 550 -17.83 14.14 26.43
N GLY A 551 -18.19 15.30 27.00
CA GLY A 551 -18.78 15.42 28.34
C GLY A 551 -17.79 15.21 29.52
N VAL A 552 -16.50 15.08 29.25
CA VAL A 552 -15.44 14.91 30.26
C VAL A 552 -14.67 16.21 30.44
N LYS A 553 -14.48 16.60 31.70
CA LYS A 553 -13.68 17.78 32.03
C LYS A 553 -12.21 17.51 31.89
N LEU A 554 -11.57 18.21 30.96
CA LEU A 554 -10.14 18.15 30.71
C LEU A 554 -9.46 19.40 31.25
N LYS A 555 -8.39 19.22 32.00
CA LYS A 555 -7.56 20.32 32.49
C LYS A 555 -6.23 20.34 31.76
N ILE A 556 -5.89 21.47 31.14
CA ILE A 556 -4.53 21.71 30.64
C ILE A 556 -3.60 21.96 31.84
N GLY A 557 -2.58 21.10 31.97
CA GLY A 557 -1.64 21.09 33.09
C GLY A 557 -0.73 22.31 33.11
N VAL A 558 -0.31 22.77 31.92
CA VAL A 558 0.52 23.95 31.67
C VAL A 558 -0.30 24.95 30.85
N PRO A 559 -0.81 26.05 31.43
CA PRO A 559 -1.57 27.05 30.67
C PRO A 559 -0.78 27.62 29.50
N ASP A 560 -1.49 27.95 28.41
CA ASP A 560 -0.93 28.53 27.19
C ASP A 560 0.15 27.66 26.51
N SER A 561 0.12 26.34 26.71
CA SER A 561 1.04 25.38 26.11
C SER A 561 0.47 24.64 24.89
N ILE A 562 -0.73 25.01 24.45
CA ILE A 562 -1.40 24.40 23.29
C ILE A 562 -1.88 25.53 22.40
N GLU A 563 -1.52 25.49 21.13
CA GLU A 563 -1.78 26.56 20.16
C GLU A 563 -3.04 26.32 19.35
N ASN A 564 -3.41 25.05 19.10
CA ASN A 564 -4.41 24.71 18.11
C ASN A 564 -5.59 23.92 18.70
N ALA A 565 -6.79 24.16 18.16
CA ALA A 565 -8.01 23.46 18.56
C ALA A 565 -8.89 23.15 17.34
N PHE A 566 -9.35 21.91 17.26
CA PHE A 566 -10.33 21.44 16.28
C PHE A 566 -11.57 20.94 17.02
N GLY A 567 -12.73 21.53 16.72
CA GLY A 567 -14.04 21.04 17.12
C GLY A 567 -14.54 19.90 16.24
N GLY A 568 -15.65 19.29 16.65
CA GLY A 568 -16.26 18.11 16.06
C GLY A 568 -17.61 18.41 15.40
N ASP A 569 -18.60 17.54 15.65
CA ASP A 569 -19.93 17.64 15.03
C ASP A 569 -20.96 18.42 15.89
N GLY A 570 -20.56 18.88 17.09
CA GLY A 570 -21.40 19.57 18.06
C GLY A 570 -21.39 21.10 17.95
N ASP A 571 -22.21 21.79 18.75
CA ASP A 571 -22.18 23.26 18.82
C ASP A 571 -21.02 23.70 19.72
N ASP A 572 -19.83 23.85 19.15
CA ASP A 572 -18.58 23.94 19.91
C ASP A 572 -18.23 25.36 20.35
N THR A 573 -17.43 25.46 21.41
CA THR A 573 -16.87 26.71 21.91
C THR A 573 -15.36 26.62 22.01
N LEU A 574 -14.67 27.38 21.17
CA LEU A 574 -13.20 27.40 21.11
C LEU A 574 -12.65 28.72 21.64
N VAL A 575 -11.68 28.63 22.55
CA VAL A 575 -11.00 29.78 23.14
C VAL A 575 -9.49 29.65 22.96
N GLY A 576 -8.91 30.54 22.15
CA GLY A 576 -7.47 30.64 21.93
C GLY A 576 -6.68 31.28 23.07
N THR A 577 -5.37 31.40 22.87
CA THR A 577 -4.41 32.05 23.77
C THR A 577 -4.01 33.42 23.21
N ASP A 578 -3.14 34.17 23.89
CA ASP A 578 -2.57 35.41 23.32
C ASP A 578 -1.47 35.13 22.24
N GLY A 579 -1.24 33.85 21.89
CA GLY A 579 -0.31 33.40 20.84
C GLY A 579 -0.98 33.27 19.46
N ASP A 580 -0.25 32.73 18.49
CA ASP A 580 -0.79 32.49 17.14
C ASP A 580 -1.54 31.15 17.15
N ASN A 581 -2.87 31.17 17.02
CA ASN A 581 -3.71 29.97 17.12
C ASN A 581 -4.32 29.52 15.78
N LEU A 582 -4.46 28.20 15.57
CA LEU A 582 -5.38 27.62 14.60
C LEU A 582 -6.64 27.12 15.32
N LEU A 583 -7.79 27.75 15.06
CA LEU A 583 -9.08 27.36 15.61
C LEU A 583 -10.03 26.97 14.49
N SER A 584 -10.52 25.72 14.50
CA SER A 584 -11.46 25.19 13.52
C SER A 584 -12.72 24.68 14.22
N GLY A 585 -13.88 25.28 13.93
CA GLY A 585 -15.17 24.93 14.55
C GLY A 585 -15.63 23.50 14.24
N GLY A 586 -15.50 23.08 12.98
CA GLY A 586 -15.98 21.76 12.55
C GLY A 586 -17.38 21.86 11.95
N ARG A 587 -18.31 21.00 12.38
CA ARG A 587 -19.73 21.11 12.04
C ARG A 587 -20.49 21.54 13.29
N GLY A 588 -21.57 22.28 13.12
CA GLY A 588 -22.38 22.77 14.24
C GLY A 588 -22.56 24.27 14.17
N ASP A 589 -23.31 24.86 15.11
CA ASP A 589 -23.40 26.31 15.24
C ASP A 589 -22.34 26.81 16.26
N ASP A 590 -21.12 27.09 15.78
CA ASP A 590 -19.95 27.23 16.64
C ASP A 590 -19.76 28.64 17.22
N SER A 591 -19.04 28.71 18.34
CA SER A 591 -18.72 29.93 19.08
C SER A 591 -17.21 30.06 19.31
N LEU A 592 -16.51 30.67 18.37
CA LEU A 592 -15.06 30.89 18.43
C LEU A 592 -14.74 32.22 19.11
N HIS A 593 -13.74 32.24 20.01
CA HIS A 593 -13.33 33.44 20.73
C HIS A 593 -12.05 34.03 20.12
N TYR A 594 -12.16 35.27 19.65
CA TYR A 594 -11.03 36.05 19.16
C TYR A 594 -10.07 36.39 20.31
N SER A 595 -8.79 36.11 20.10
CA SER A 595 -7.67 36.48 20.95
C SER A 595 -6.69 37.38 20.17
N SER A 596 -5.58 37.77 20.80
CA SER A 596 -4.49 38.46 20.08
C SER A 596 -3.54 37.42 19.49
N GLY A 597 -2.99 37.68 18.30
CA GLY A 597 -2.10 36.75 17.62
C GLY A 597 -2.30 36.84 16.10
N ASN A 598 -1.49 36.13 15.33
CA ASN A 598 -1.78 35.82 13.93
C ASN A 598 -2.64 34.56 13.86
N ASP A 599 -3.92 34.69 14.22
CA ASP A 599 -4.78 33.52 14.30
C ASP A 599 -5.32 33.12 12.93
N THR A 600 -5.48 31.82 12.72
CA THR A 600 -6.31 31.28 11.65
C THR A 600 -7.58 30.73 12.28
N ILE A 601 -8.72 31.32 11.92
CA ILE A 601 -10.03 30.97 12.48
C ILE A 601 -10.93 30.53 11.34
N ASP A 602 -11.39 29.28 11.41
CA ASP A 602 -12.37 28.68 10.51
C ASP A 602 -13.61 28.32 11.33
N GLY A 603 -14.76 28.95 11.01
CA GLY A 603 -16.01 28.56 11.67
C GLY A 603 -16.54 27.20 11.18
N GLY A 604 -16.13 26.73 10.00
CA GLY A 604 -16.56 25.43 9.48
C GLY A 604 -17.96 25.44 8.88
N ALA A 605 -18.72 24.38 9.14
CA ALA A 605 -20.04 24.14 8.55
C ALA A 605 -21.15 24.36 9.58
N GLY A 606 -21.94 25.42 9.38
CA GLY A 606 -23.12 25.66 10.17
C GLY A 606 -23.46 27.14 10.23
N VAL A 607 -23.79 27.65 11.41
CA VAL A 607 -24.02 29.07 11.65
C VAL A 607 -23.15 29.58 12.79
N ASP A 608 -22.02 30.14 12.41
CA ASP A 608 -20.92 30.35 13.35
C ASP A 608 -20.83 31.79 13.84
N THR A 609 -20.36 31.93 15.07
CA THR A 609 -20.21 33.22 15.74
C THR A 609 -18.80 33.44 16.27
N LEU A 610 -18.07 34.37 15.66
CA LEU A 610 -16.84 34.91 16.24
C LEU A 610 -17.16 35.92 17.34
N ARG A 611 -16.70 35.65 18.57
CA ARG A 611 -16.86 36.50 19.74
C ARG A 611 -15.62 37.34 19.97
N ILE A 612 -15.79 38.65 20.01
CA ILE A 612 -14.70 39.62 20.10
C ILE A 612 -14.86 40.41 21.39
N ALA A 613 -13.89 40.26 22.30
CA ALA A 613 -13.88 40.97 23.58
C ALA A 613 -13.45 42.45 23.46
N ALA A 614 -13.83 43.11 22.37
CA ALA A 614 -13.51 44.51 22.03
C ALA A 614 -14.76 45.27 21.58
N LEU A 615 -14.68 46.61 21.54
CA LEU A 615 -15.68 47.42 20.85
C LEU A 615 -15.47 47.30 19.34
N SER A 616 -16.54 47.40 18.54
CA SER A 616 -16.40 47.32 17.07
C SER A 616 -15.54 48.43 16.47
N THR A 617 -15.36 49.55 17.18
CA THR A 617 -14.48 50.66 16.77
C THR A 617 -12.99 50.41 17.06
N GLU A 618 -12.66 49.34 17.77
CA GLU A 618 -11.28 48.96 18.13
C GLU A 618 -10.68 47.92 17.18
N ILE A 619 -11.50 47.36 16.27
CA ILE A 619 -11.07 46.41 15.25
C ILE A 619 -10.88 47.12 13.91
N GLU A 620 -9.70 46.93 13.35
CA GLU A 620 -9.43 47.18 11.94
C GLU A 620 -9.58 45.88 11.17
N GLY A 621 -10.13 45.92 9.96
CA GLY A 621 -10.24 44.74 9.13
C GLY A 621 -10.53 45.04 7.67
N ALA A 622 -10.36 44.03 6.83
CA ALA A 622 -10.62 44.07 5.40
C ALA A 622 -10.90 42.66 4.88
N PHE A 623 -11.70 42.55 3.83
CA PHE A 623 -11.87 41.27 3.14
C PHE A 623 -10.72 41.06 2.15
N ALA A 624 -9.98 39.96 2.29
CA ALA A 624 -8.99 39.54 1.30
C ALA A 624 -9.69 39.00 0.05
N ASP A 625 -10.80 38.30 0.27
CA ASP A 625 -11.73 37.78 -0.72
C ASP A 625 -13.14 37.71 -0.09
N PRO A 626 -14.21 37.30 -0.81
CA PRO A 626 -15.58 37.28 -0.27
C PRO A 626 -15.80 36.37 0.96
N TYR A 627 -14.87 35.47 1.26
CA TYR A 627 -14.98 34.45 2.28
C TYR A 627 -13.97 34.64 3.42
N THR A 628 -12.88 35.37 3.18
CA THR A 628 -11.81 35.62 4.16
C THR A 628 -11.78 37.07 4.64
N PHE A 629 -12.04 37.27 5.93
CA PHE A 629 -11.93 38.55 6.62
C PHE A 629 -10.62 38.61 7.41
N LEU A 630 -9.76 39.55 7.05
CA LEU A 630 -8.54 39.89 7.78
C LEU A 630 -8.91 40.88 8.89
N MET A 631 -8.50 40.61 10.12
CA MET A 631 -8.79 41.49 11.25
C MET A 631 -7.64 41.63 12.23
N ARG A 632 -7.60 42.78 12.91
CA ARG A 632 -6.63 43.09 13.96
C ARG A 632 -7.20 44.03 15.00
N GLN A 633 -6.70 43.92 16.23
CA GLN A 633 -7.01 44.81 17.33
C GLN A 633 -5.76 45.60 17.76
N GLY A 634 -5.73 46.93 17.54
CA GLY A 634 -4.58 47.79 17.90
C GLY A 634 -3.50 47.93 16.81
N ASP A 635 -2.22 48.05 17.20
CA ASP A 635 -1.02 48.26 16.35
C ASP A 635 0.18 47.56 17.06
N GLU A 636 1.10 46.78 16.47
CA GLU A 636 1.54 46.55 15.07
C GLU A 636 1.91 45.05 14.91
N ASN A 637 1.63 44.47 13.73
CA ASN A 637 2.04 43.16 13.16
C ASN A 637 1.11 41.94 13.28
N ALA A 638 0.20 41.86 14.25
CA ALA A 638 -0.72 40.72 14.33
C ALA A 638 -1.89 40.86 13.33
N LEU A 639 -2.12 39.86 12.48
CA LEU A 639 -3.19 39.84 11.48
C LEU A 639 -3.87 38.47 11.44
N SER A 640 -5.06 38.37 12.03
CA SER A 640 -5.82 37.13 12.05
C SER A 640 -6.64 36.96 10.77
N HIS A 641 -6.71 35.74 10.28
CA HIS A 641 -7.47 35.30 9.11
C HIS A 641 -8.74 34.60 9.59
N VAL A 642 -9.91 35.13 9.24
CA VAL A 642 -11.21 34.56 9.64
C VAL A 642 -12.00 34.17 8.39
N LYS A 643 -12.43 32.93 8.31
CA LYS A 643 -13.31 32.42 7.23
C LYS A 643 -14.45 31.58 7.80
N ASN A 644 -15.48 31.38 6.97
CA ASN A 644 -16.67 30.59 7.31
C ASN A 644 -17.33 31.01 8.64
N VAL A 645 -17.55 32.32 8.83
CA VAL A 645 -18.24 32.84 10.03
C VAL A 645 -19.40 33.76 9.63
N GLU A 646 -20.60 33.45 10.08
CA GLU A 646 -21.83 34.21 9.76
C GLU A 646 -21.98 35.46 10.63
N PHE A 647 -21.56 35.41 11.90
CA PHE A 647 -21.80 36.46 12.88
C PHE A 647 -20.53 36.88 13.66
N PHE A 648 -20.37 38.19 13.82
CA PHE A 648 -19.26 38.80 14.57
C PHE A 648 -19.84 39.57 15.75
N ALA A 649 -19.66 39.05 16.95
CA ALA A 649 -20.23 39.57 18.19
C ALA A 649 -19.19 40.39 18.98
N PHE A 650 -19.27 41.71 18.86
CA PHE A 650 -18.50 42.67 19.65
C PHE A 650 -19.19 42.98 20.98
N GLN A 651 -18.49 43.66 21.89
CA GLN A 651 -19.07 44.07 23.17
C GLN A 651 -20.29 45.00 23.04
N ASP A 652 -20.35 45.79 21.97
CA ASP A 652 -21.37 46.81 21.74
C ASP A 652 -22.39 46.49 20.63
N VAL A 653 -22.06 45.58 19.70
CA VAL A 653 -22.90 45.25 18.54
C VAL A 653 -22.57 43.86 17.98
N THR A 654 -23.54 43.19 17.36
CA THR A 654 -23.31 42.01 16.53
C THR A 654 -23.58 42.35 15.08
N TYR A 655 -22.62 42.07 14.21
CA TYR A 655 -22.76 42.21 12.76
C TYR A 655 -22.88 40.82 12.12
N SER A 656 -23.76 40.68 11.13
CA SER A 656 -23.62 39.55 10.20
C SER A 656 -22.51 39.80 9.20
N VAL A 657 -21.94 38.76 8.60
CA VAL A 657 -20.90 38.90 7.56
C VAL A 657 -21.34 39.82 6.43
N SER A 658 -22.61 39.75 6.00
CA SER A 658 -23.15 40.66 4.99
C SER A 658 -23.17 42.14 5.44
N GLN A 659 -23.34 42.41 6.73
CA GLN A 659 -23.25 43.76 7.28
C GLN A 659 -21.79 44.22 7.36
N LEU A 660 -20.88 43.33 7.74
CA LEU A 660 -19.43 43.57 7.73
C LEU A 660 -18.90 43.88 6.34
N ILE A 661 -19.33 43.16 5.30
CA ILE A 661 -19.00 43.45 3.90
C ILE A 661 -19.44 44.87 3.51
N VAL A 662 -20.59 45.35 3.99
CA VAL A 662 -21.02 46.74 3.73
C VAL A 662 -20.16 47.77 4.47
N ILE A 663 -19.60 47.41 5.64
CA ILE A 663 -18.76 48.30 6.45
C ILE A 663 -17.33 48.35 5.91
N TYR A 664 -16.76 47.21 5.51
CA TYR A 664 -15.33 47.04 5.19
C TYR A 664 -15.04 46.64 3.73
N GLY A 665 -16.04 46.21 2.96
CA GLY A 665 -15.89 45.68 1.59
C GLY A 665 -15.87 46.71 0.45
N GLU A 666 -15.96 48.02 0.72
CA GLU A 666 -15.80 49.09 -0.29
C GLU A 666 -14.36 49.64 -0.39
N SER A 667 -13.34 48.80 -0.14
CA SER A 667 -11.94 49.25 -0.20
C SER A 667 -11.29 48.89 -1.54
N ASP A 668 -11.24 49.84 -2.48
CA ASP A 668 -10.33 49.85 -3.65
C ASP A 668 -8.85 50.08 -3.24
N VAL A 669 -8.46 49.71 -2.01
CA VAL A 669 -7.10 49.87 -1.51
C VAL A 669 -6.37 48.54 -1.69
N PRO A 670 -5.29 48.48 -2.47
CA PRO A 670 -4.48 47.28 -2.54
C PRO A 670 -3.93 47.02 -1.13
N VAL A 671 -4.34 45.91 -0.54
CA VAL A 671 -3.67 45.35 0.64
C VAL A 671 -2.26 45.03 0.18
N VAL A 672 -1.28 45.77 0.72
CA VAL A 672 0.11 45.34 0.65
C VAL A 672 0.17 44.15 1.59
N VAL A 673 0.03 42.95 1.03
CA VAL A 673 0.47 41.74 1.67
C VAL A 673 1.98 41.91 1.78
N GLU A 674 2.48 42.31 2.94
CA GLU A 674 3.84 41.93 3.28
C GLU A 674 3.75 40.42 3.47
N THR A 675 4.27 39.70 2.48
CA THR A 675 4.57 38.29 2.63
C THR A 675 5.27 38.13 3.98
N PRO A 676 4.83 37.22 4.87
CA PRO A 676 5.69 36.76 5.95
C PRO A 676 7.06 36.46 5.34
N ASP A 677 8.14 36.79 6.04
CA ASP A 677 9.46 36.32 5.64
C ASP A 677 9.32 34.81 5.42
N GLU A 678 9.33 34.43 4.15
CA GLU A 678 9.51 33.05 3.72
C GLU A 678 10.73 32.59 4.51
N VAL A 679 10.57 31.55 5.34
CA VAL A 679 11.74 30.80 5.76
C VAL A 679 12.38 30.39 4.45
N VAL A 680 13.47 31.07 4.10
CA VAL A 680 14.24 30.79 2.90
C VAL A 680 14.80 29.39 3.11
N VAL A 681 14.06 28.40 2.62
CA VAL A 681 14.66 27.17 2.12
C VAL A 681 15.51 27.64 0.96
N GLU A 682 16.83 27.70 1.18
CA GLU A 682 17.76 27.97 0.09
C GLU A 682 17.52 26.90 -0.98
N ALA A 683 17.08 27.34 -2.16
CA ALA A 683 17.09 26.50 -3.36
C ALA A 683 18.50 25.91 -3.54
N PRO A 684 18.60 24.63 -3.95
CA PRO A 684 19.90 24.00 -4.16
C PRO A 684 20.67 24.77 -5.24
N VAL A 685 21.88 25.15 -4.85
CA VAL A 685 22.85 25.89 -5.67
C VAL A 685 23.14 25.12 -6.96
N GLU A 686 23.18 25.84 -8.08
CA GLU A 686 23.68 25.34 -9.37
C GLU A 686 24.98 24.53 -9.24
N ALA A 687 24.95 23.35 -9.86
CA ALA A 687 26.04 22.58 -10.47
C ALA A 687 27.48 22.83 -9.95
N VAL A 688 27.97 21.88 -9.16
CA VAL A 688 29.42 21.65 -8.96
C VAL A 688 30.00 21.11 -10.29
N PRO A 689 31.15 21.60 -10.77
CA PRO A 689 31.75 21.14 -12.02
C PRO A 689 32.35 19.74 -11.85
N GLU A 690 32.26 18.96 -12.93
CA GLU A 690 32.83 17.61 -13.07
C GLU A 690 34.29 17.50 -12.56
N PRO A 691 34.67 16.40 -11.90
CA PRO A 691 36.06 16.11 -11.62
C PRO A 691 36.75 15.54 -12.88
N ASP A 692 37.91 16.13 -13.22
CA ASP A 692 38.83 15.62 -14.25
C ASP A 692 39.18 14.13 -14.01
N PRO A 693 39.38 13.34 -15.09
CA PRO A 693 39.55 11.89 -15.02
C PRO A 693 40.89 11.51 -14.38
N VAL A 694 40.83 10.71 -13.32
CA VAL A 694 42.00 10.07 -12.70
C VAL A 694 42.35 8.82 -13.50
N THR A 695 43.58 8.81 -14.02
CA THR A 695 44.18 7.69 -14.75
C THR A 695 44.56 6.58 -13.76
N ALA A 696 43.98 5.38 -13.93
CA ALA A 696 44.43 4.16 -13.25
C ALA A 696 45.55 3.47 -14.06
N PRO A 697 46.57 2.89 -13.40
CA PRO A 697 47.70 2.24 -14.06
C PRO A 697 47.44 0.76 -14.39
N GLU A 698 48.11 0.29 -15.45
CA GLU A 698 48.19 -1.09 -15.96
C GLU A 698 48.51 -2.15 -14.88
N PRO A 699 47.97 -3.37 -14.97
CA PRO A 699 48.51 -4.52 -14.26
C PRO A 699 49.52 -5.31 -15.12
N GLU A 700 50.66 -5.61 -14.52
CA GLU A 700 51.74 -6.43 -15.08
C GLU A 700 51.38 -7.92 -15.11
N VAL A 701 51.75 -8.58 -16.21
CA VAL A 701 51.75 -10.03 -16.46
C VAL A 701 52.81 -10.75 -15.62
N PRO A 702 52.58 -12.02 -15.21
CA PRO A 702 53.64 -13.01 -15.43
C PRO A 702 53.17 -14.41 -15.88
N THR A 703 53.58 -14.75 -17.11
CA THR A 703 54.31 -15.97 -17.58
C THR A 703 53.81 -17.40 -17.28
N GLU A 704 53.59 -18.12 -18.39
CA GLU A 704 53.45 -19.57 -18.60
C GLU A 704 54.64 -20.46 -18.15
N GLU A 705 54.37 -21.75 -17.90
CA GLU A 705 55.09 -22.97 -18.34
C GLU A 705 54.34 -24.20 -17.72
N ALA A 706 54.18 -25.42 -18.26
CA ALA A 706 54.42 -26.07 -19.55
C ALA A 706 53.74 -27.48 -19.52
N VAL A 707 53.61 -28.08 -20.69
CA VAL A 707 52.82 -29.27 -21.13
C VAL A 707 53.44 -30.64 -20.77
N GLU A 708 52.62 -31.70 -20.63
CA GLU A 708 52.96 -33.05 -21.18
C GLU A 708 51.72 -33.96 -21.44
N GLU A 709 51.82 -34.81 -22.48
CA GLU A 709 50.76 -35.51 -23.22
C GLU A 709 50.52 -37.01 -22.89
N THR A 710 49.26 -37.47 -23.01
CA THR A 710 48.66 -38.74 -23.60
C THR A 710 49.10 -40.17 -23.15
N PRO A 711 48.44 -41.32 -23.53
CA PRO A 711 47.12 -41.60 -24.20
C PRO A 711 46.26 -42.84 -23.68
N GLU A 712 45.02 -42.95 -24.21
CA GLU A 712 44.23 -44.14 -24.67
C GLU A 712 43.50 -45.18 -23.71
N GLU A 713 42.14 -45.11 -23.68
CA GLU A 713 41.01 -46.09 -23.85
C GLU A 713 41.23 -47.64 -23.73
N PRO A 714 40.23 -48.55 -23.45
CA PRO A 714 38.75 -48.44 -23.64
C PRO A 714 37.75 -49.13 -22.63
N VAL A 715 36.49 -48.67 -22.65
CA VAL A 715 35.14 -49.33 -22.59
C VAL A 715 34.85 -50.57 -21.69
N GLU A 716 33.86 -50.48 -20.77
CA GLU A 716 32.62 -51.32 -20.72
C GLU A 716 31.65 -50.96 -19.56
N ASP A 717 30.38 -50.71 -19.93
CA ASP A 717 29.08 -50.82 -19.24
C ASP A 717 28.98 -50.94 -17.70
N THR A 718 28.24 -50.03 -17.07
CA THR A 718 27.32 -50.34 -15.94
C THR A 718 26.23 -49.25 -15.75
N PRO A 719 25.06 -49.60 -15.17
CA PRO A 719 23.84 -48.78 -15.18
C PRO A 719 23.78 -47.75 -14.03
N GLU A 720 22.92 -46.74 -14.25
CA GLU A 720 22.36 -45.70 -13.36
C GLU A 720 22.75 -45.71 -11.86
N ALA A 721 23.24 -44.55 -11.41
CA ALA A 721 23.26 -44.10 -10.01
C ALA A 721 23.01 -42.58 -9.98
N PRO A 722 22.47 -42.03 -8.86
CA PRO A 722 21.73 -40.78 -8.81
C PRO A 722 22.61 -39.54 -8.93
N VAL A 723 22.04 -38.48 -9.49
CA VAL A 723 22.65 -37.15 -9.66
C VAL A 723 23.07 -36.60 -8.29
N ASP A 724 24.35 -36.23 -8.21
CA ASP A 724 25.05 -35.73 -7.04
C ASP A 724 25.04 -34.20 -7.08
N ASP A 725 24.22 -33.54 -6.24
CA ASP A 725 24.23 -32.09 -6.04
C ASP A 725 25.42 -31.67 -5.16
N THR A 726 26.62 -31.80 -5.71
CA THR A 726 27.78 -31.02 -5.24
C THR A 726 28.03 -29.86 -6.20
N PRO A 727 28.31 -28.64 -5.71
CA PRO A 727 28.74 -27.55 -6.56
C PRO A 727 30.14 -27.86 -7.08
N GLU A 728 30.23 -28.40 -8.30
CA GLU A 728 31.49 -28.54 -9.02
C GLU A 728 32.02 -27.14 -9.37
N THR A 729 33.18 -26.82 -8.81
CA THR A 729 33.98 -25.65 -9.17
C THR A 729 34.46 -25.74 -10.61
N GLY A 730 33.94 -24.86 -11.46
CA GLY A 730 34.56 -24.25 -12.65
C GLY A 730 35.53 -25.09 -13.50
N THR A 731 35.00 -25.72 -14.55
CA THR A 731 35.79 -26.03 -15.74
C THR A 731 35.17 -25.34 -16.96
N GLU A 732 35.86 -24.33 -17.47
CA GLU A 732 35.58 -23.63 -18.74
C GLU A 732 35.93 -24.53 -19.93
N TYR A 733 35.00 -25.36 -20.41
CA TYR A 733 35.17 -26.07 -21.67
C TYR A 733 33.91 -25.95 -22.51
N ASP A 734 34.05 -25.38 -23.71
CA ASP A 734 33.04 -25.41 -24.76
C ASP A 734 32.64 -26.85 -25.09
N ARG A 735 31.35 -27.12 -25.14
CA ARG A 735 30.78 -28.44 -25.45
C ARG A 735 29.79 -28.35 -26.60
N THR A 736 29.71 -29.42 -27.38
CA THR A 736 28.58 -29.64 -28.28
C THR A 736 27.77 -30.81 -27.76
N GLU A 737 26.49 -30.59 -27.44
CA GLU A 737 25.58 -31.62 -26.95
C GLU A 737 24.30 -31.66 -27.78
N THR A 738 23.80 -32.87 -28.05
CA THR A 738 22.58 -33.08 -28.82
C THR A 738 21.73 -34.12 -28.12
N GLY A 739 20.49 -33.77 -27.83
CA GLY A 739 19.44 -34.62 -27.29
C GLY A 739 18.93 -35.64 -28.31
N THR A 740 17.72 -36.12 -28.08
CA THR A 740 17.08 -37.22 -28.78
C THR A 740 15.90 -36.72 -29.60
N VAL A 741 14.74 -37.38 -29.59
CA VAL A 741 13.52 -36.89 -30.28
C VAL A 741 12.32 -36.99 -29.34
N GLY A 742 12.60 -37.09 -28.04
CA GLY A 742 11.63 -36.99 -26.97
C GLY A 742 12.28 -36.25 -25.80
N ASP A 743 11.48 -35.96 -24.78
CA ASP A 743 11.81 -35.04 -23.69
C ASP A 743 13.17 -35.31 -23.02
N ASP A 744 14.10 -34.37 -23.15
CA ASP A 744 15.46 -34.42 -22.63
C ASP A 744 15.70 -33.36 -21.55
N GLN A 745 16.63 -33.65 -20.63
CA GLN A 745 17.15 -32.67 -19.68
C GLN A 745 18.64 -32.50 -19.90
N MET A 746 19.05 -31.29 -20.30
CA MET A 746 20.41 -30.96 -20.69
C MET A 746 20.96 -29.81 -19.86
N ARG A 747 22.26 -29.82 -19.61
CA ARG A 747 22.94 -28.80 -18.79
C ARG A 747 24.36 -28.57 -19.29
N GLY A 748 24.64 -27.33 -19.66
CA GLY A 748 25.94 -26.79 -20.03
C GLY A 748 26.85 -26.51 -18.82
N HIS A 749 27.98 -25.87 -19.11
CA HIS A 749 29.00 -25.49 -18.15
C HIS A 749 29.23 -23.96 -18.18
N TYR A 750 30.41 -23.48 -17.80
CA TYR A 750 30.75 -22.05 -17.80
C TYR A 750 31.55 -21.64 -19.06
N GLY A 751 31.49 -22.45 -20.13
CA GLY A 751 32.17 -22.20 -21.41
C GLY A 751 31.13 -22.00 -22.53
N SER A 752 31.55 -21.61 -23.73
CA SER A 752 30.61 -21.38 -24.84
C SER A 752 30.11 -22.69 -25.43
N ASP A 753 28.90 -23.09 -25.08
CA ASP A 753 28.30 -24.37 -25.44
C ASP A 753 27.39 -24.26 -26.69
N ASP A 754 27.24 -25.39 -27.41
CA ASP A 754 26.32 -25.58 -28.54
C ASP A 754 25.40 -26.77 -28.23
N MET A 755 24.17 -26.48 -27.87
CA MET A 755 23.21 -27.45 -27.33
C MET A 755 21.95 -27.52 -28.19
N SER A 756 21.48 -28.74 -28.49
CA SER A 756 20.25 -28.94 -29.25
C SER A 756 19.38 -30.08 -28.70
N GLY A 757 18.11 -29.79 -28.35
CA GLY A 757 17.12 -30.77 -27.86
C GLY A 757 16.51 -31.63 -28.97
N LEU A 758 16.37 -31.04 -30.17
CA LEU A 758 15.79 -31.58 -31.42
C LEU A 758 14.26 -31.70 -31.40
N GLY A 759 13.68 -32.46 -30.49
CA GLY A 759 12.23 -32.45 -30.31
C GLY A 759 11.77 -33.36 -29.20
N GLY A 760 10.52 -33.23 -28.79
CA GLY A 760 10.15 -33.51 -27.40
C GLY A 760 10.05 -32.19 -26.63
N ASN A 761 9.57 -32.24 -25.40
CA ASN A 761 9.50 -31.07 -24.53
C ASN A 761 10.74 -31.05 -23.64
N ASP A 762 11.75 -30.31 -24.06
CA ASP A 762 13.10 -30.36 -23.51
C ASP A 762 13.29 -29.33 -22.39
N THR A 763 14.24 -29.58 -21.50
CA THR A 763 14.70 -28.59 -20.51
C THR A 763 16.22 -28.43 -20.62
N ILE A 764 16.68 -27.24 -21.03
CA ILE A 764 18.09 -26.97 -21.31
C ILE A 764 18.57 -25.78 -20.46
N PHE A 765 19.68 -25.95 -19.75
CA PHE A 765 20.34 -24.90 -18.97
C PHE A 765 21.77 -24.66 -19.47
N GLY A 766 22.09 -23.48 -20.02
CA GLY A 766 23.44 -23.12 -20.48
C GLY A 766 24.42 -22.87 -19.34
N ARG A 767 23.99 -22.06 -18.37
CA ARG A 767 24.71 -21.55 -17.18
C ARG A 767 25.58 -20.34 -17.47
N GLY A 768 26.67 -20.46 -18.21
CA GLY A 768 27.40 -19.25 -18.58
C GLY A 768 28.51 -19.49 -19.58
N GLY A 769 29.09 -18.40 -20.09
CA GLY A 769 29.72 -18.42 -21.40
C GLY A 769 28.72 -18.02 -22.48
N ALA A 770 29.19 -17.66 -23.66
CA ALA A 770 28.33 -17.25 -24.78
C ALA A 770 27.83 -18.50 -25.54
N ASP A 771 26.64 -18.94 -25.22
CA ASP A 771 26.02 -20.21 -25.60
C ASP A 771 25.17 -20.11 -26.87
N ARG A 772 24.97 -21.26 -27.52
CA ARG A 772 24.00 -21.47 -28.60
C ARG A 772 23.05 -22.59 -28.21
N ILE A 773 21.79 -22.26 -27.98
CA ILE A 773 20.78 -23.21 -27.52
C ILE A 773 19.67 -23.32 -28.57
N HIS A 774 19.30 -24.56 -28.90
CA HIS A 774 18.21 -24.88 -29.81
C HIS A 774 17.26 -25.90 -29.15
N GLY A 775 16.05 -25.50 -28.76
CA GLY A 775 15.01 -26.39 -28.22
C GLY A 775 14.62 -27.46 -29.25
N GLY A 776 13.97 -27.03 -30.33
CA GLY A 776 13.66 -27.89 -31.46
C GLY A 776 12.17 -27.91 -31.77
N ALA A 777 11.50 -29.02 -31.51
CA ALA A 777 10.07 -29.17 -31.77
C ALA A 777 9.39 -29.82 -30.56
N GLY A 778 8.43 -29.13 -29.95
CA GLY A 778 7.84 -29.46 -28.65
C GLY A 778 7.84 -28.20 -27.78
N ASP A 779 7.21 -28.29 -26.61
CA ASP A 779 7.12 -27.15 -25.69
C ASP A 779 8.35 -27.16 -24.77
N ASP A 780 9.36 -26.34 -25.08
CA ASP A 780 10.68 -26.37 -24.47
C ASP A 780 10.85 -25.35 -23.33
N LYS A 781 11.75 -25.66 -22.39
CA LYS A 781 12.18 -24.75 -21.31
C LYS A 781 13.68 -24.50 -21.39
N LEU A 782 14.05 -23.29 -21.79
CA LEU A 782 15.42 -22.93 -22.11
C LEU A 782 15.89 -21.78 -21.19
N VAL A 783 17.04 -21.95 -20.55
CA VAL A 783 17.70 -20.90 -19.75
C VAL A 783 19.15 -20.82 -20.19
N ALA A 784 19.58 -19.69 -20.74
CA ALA A 784 20.93 -19.57 -21.29
C ALA A 784 21.97 -19.28 -20.19
N GLY A 785 21.70 -18.32 -19.31
CA GLY A 785 22.53 -18.04 -18.14
C GLY A 785 23.37 -16.79 -18.34
N GLY A 786 24.65 -16.81 -17.98
CA GLY A 786 25.50 -15.63 -18.08
C GLY A 786 26.41 -15.61 -19.30
N GLY A 787 26.26 -14.68 -20.23
CA GLY A 787 27.02 -14.54 -21.47
C GLY A 787 26.16 -13.87 -22.54
N ASP A 788 26.76 -13.52 -23.68
CA ASP A 788 25.97 -13.03 -24.83
C ASP A 788 25.49 -14.24 -25.64
N ASP A 789 24.28 -14.71 -25.38
CA ASP A 789 23.77 -15.99 -25.84
C ASP A 789 22.91 -15.88 -27.10
N ILE A 790 22.74 -17.01 -27.81
CA ILE A 790 21.78 -17.13 -28.90
C ILE A 790 20.88 -18.34 -28.64
N VAL A 791 19.59 -18.08 -28.44
CA VAL A 791 18.60 -19.10 -28.08
C VAL A 791 17.50 -19.18 -29.13
N TYR A 792 17.16 -20.40 -29.54
CA TYR A 792 16.06 -20.70 -30.44
C TYR A 792 15.12 -21.71 -29.77
N GLY A 793 13.86 -21.33 -29.52
CA GLY A 793 12.81 -22.22 -29.05
C GLY A 793 12.50 -23.27 -30.11
N GLY A 794 11.97 -22.83 -31.25
CA GLY A 794 11.78 -23.64 -32.43
C GLY A 794 10.32 -23.74 -32.82
N GLY A 795 9.62 -24.79 -32.41
CA GLY A 795 8.18 -24.85 -32.63
C GLY A 795 7.49 -25.61 -31.52
N GLY A 796 6.42 -25.05 -30.99
CA GLY A 796 5.81 -25.44 -29.72
C GLY A 796 5.62 -24.20 -28.86
N GLU A 797 4.99 -24.33 -27.69
CA GLU A 797 4.85 -23.20 -26.77
C GLU A 797 6.07 -23.12 -25.85
N ASP A 798 7.08 -22.34 -26.22
CA ASP A 798 8.38 -22.33 -25.54
C ASP A 798 8.47 -21.31 -24.40
N ILE A 799 9.26 -21.62 -23.37
CA ILE A 799 9.65 -20.70 -22.30
C ILE A 799 11.17 -20.51 -22.35
N ILE A 800 11.60 -19.28 -22.61
CA ILE A 800 13.00 -18.94 -22.83
C ILE A 800 13.41 -17.77 -21.94
N ASN A 801 14.52 -17.95 -21.22
CA ASN A 801 15.20 -16.90 -20.46
C ASN A 801 16.66 -16.78 -20.96
N GLY A 802 17.05 -15.56 -21.32
CA GLY A 802 18.41 -15.20 -21.71
C GLY A 802 19.34 -15.28 -20.51
N GLY A 803 19.18 -14.36 -19.57
CA GLY A 803 19.94 -14.32 -18.33
C GLY A 803 20.80 -13.06 -18.28
N ASP A 804 22.05 -13.17 -17.83
CA ASP A 804 22.95 -12.01 -17.78
C ASP A 804 23.72 -11.91 -19.11
N GLY A 805 23.70 -10.77 -19.79
CA GLY A 805 24.45 -10.52 -21.02
C GLY A 805 23.55 -9.98 -22.12
N ASN A 806 24.12 -9.68 -23.29
CA ASN A 806 23.36 -9.14 -24.40
C ASN A 806 22.90 -10.29 -25.31
N ASP A 807 21.71 -10.79 -25.05
CA ASP A 807 21.19 -12.03 -25.59
C ASP A 807 20.39 -11.83 -26.88
N ARG A 808 20.34 -12.90 -27.66
CA ARG A 808 19.50 -12.98 -28.85
C ARG A 808 18.56 -14.17 -28.79
N ILE A 809 17.29 -13.88 -28.57
CA ILE A 809 16.27 -14.89 -28.29
C ILE A 809 15.27 -14.95 -29.43
N PHE A 810 14.98 -16.16 -29.91
CA PHE A 810 13.97 -16.42 -30.93
C PHE A 810 12.98 -17.47 -30.41
N GLY A 811 11.70 -17.11 -30.27
CA GLY A 811 10.64 -18.04 -29.87
C GLY A 811 10.40 -19.08 -30.97
N GLY A 812 9.88 -18.65 -32.10
CA GLY A 812 9.72 -19.51 -33.27
C GLY A 812 8.28 -19.58 -33.74
N ALA A 813 7.61 -20.71 -33.51
CA ALA A 813 6.24 -20.93 -33.95
C ALA A 813 5.38 -21.42 -32.78
N ASP A 814 4.13 -21.00 -32.76
CA ASP A 814 3.17 -21.14 -31.65
C ASP A 814 3.42 -20.08 -30.55
N ARG A 815 2.90 -20.25 -29.34
CA ARG A 815 2.89 -19.17 -28.32
C ARG A 815 4.11 -19.27 -27.42
N ASP A 816 5.00 -18.30 -27.53
CA ASP A 816 6.26 -18.28 -26.78
C ASP A 816 6.27 -17.25 -25.65
N ARG A 817 7.06 -17.52 -24.60
CA ARG A 817 7.40 -16.59 -23.52
C ARG A 817 8.91 -16.36 -23.52
N LEU A 818 9.32 -15.13 -23.80
CA LEU A 818 10.73 -14.72 -23.92
C LEU A 818 11.06 -13.69 -22.84
N ILE A 819 12.14 -13.91 -22.10
CA ILE A 819 12.65 -13.02 -21.06
C ILE A 819 14.12 -12.75 -21.37
N GLY A 820 14.49 -11.47 -21.53
CA GLY A 820 15.87 -11.01 -21.70
C GLY A 820 16.66 -11.14 -20.40
N SER A 821 16.20 -10.44 -19.36
CA SER A 821 16.78 -10.33 -18.02
C SER A 821 17.76 -9.17 -17.89
N VAL A 822 19.08 -9.39 -17.83
CA VAL A 822 20.02 -8.29 -17.60
C VAL A 822 20.93 -8.11 -18.81
N GLY A 823 20.78 -7.01 -19.54
CA GLY A 823 21.62 -6.67 -20.69
C GLY A 823 20.83 -6.01 -21.80
N ASP A 824 21.53 -5.56 -22.86
CA ASP A 824 20.83 -5.03 -24.05
C ASP A 824 20.44 -6.21 -24.97
N ASP A 825 19.22 -6.70 -24.82
CA ASP A 825 18.74 -7.93 -25.43
C ASP A 825 17.99 -7.72 -26.75
N SER A 826 17.84 -8.82 -27.51
CA SER A 826 17.08 -8.85 -28.76
C SER A 826 16.14 -10.03 -28.81
N LEU A 827 14.86 -9.76 -28.58
CA LEU A 827 13.79 -10.74 -28.47
C LEU A 827 12.93 -10.75 -29.74
N TYR A 828 12.76 -11.94 -30.32
CA TYR A 828 11.95 -12.18 -31.52
C TYR A 828 10.91 -13.26 -31.23
N GLY A 829 9.63 -12.90 -31.10
CA GLY A 829 8.54 -13.84 -30.80
C GLY A 829 8.36 -14.87 -31.91
N GLY A 830 8.03 -14.42 -33.12
CA GLY A 830 7.95 -15.28 -34.30
C GLY A 830 6.53 -15.41 -34.84
N GLU A 831 6.05 -16.61 -35.10
CA GLU A 831 4.65 -16.86 -35.45
C GLU A 831 3.90 -17.27 -34.17
N GLY A 832 2.98 -16.48 -33.64
CA GLY A 832 2.49 -16.80 -32.31
C GLY A 832 1.48 -15.82 -31.74
N ASN A 833 1.31 -15.83 -30.43
CA ASN A 833 0.73 -14.71 -29.70
C ASN A 833 1.63 -14.57 -28.48
N ASP A 834 2.78 -13.94 -28.67
CA ASP A 834 3.95 -14.13 -27.83
C ASP A 834 3.98 -13.12 -26.68
N VAL A 835 4.73 -13.46 -25.64
CA VAL A 835 5.03 -12.56 -24.52
C VAL A 835 6.53 -12.32 -24.50
N LEU A 836 6.94 -11.07 -24.69
CA LEU A 836 8.34 -10.65 -24.67
C LEU A 836 8.54 -9.68 -23.50
N ARG A 837 9.59 -9.91 -22.72
CA ARG A 837 10.00 -9.06 -21.59
C ARG A 837 11.50 -8.78 -21.70
N GLY A 838 11.87 -7.52 -21.86
CA GLY A 838 13.27 -7.07 -21.92
C GLY A 838 13.96 -7.19 -20.57
N ASP A 839 13.35 -6.56 -19.55
CA ASP A 839 13.89 -6.37 -18.18
C ASP A 839 14.94 -5.27 -18.11
N ASP A 840 16.13 -5.49 -17.54
CA ASP A 840 17.13 -4.44 -17.33
C ASP A 840 17.98 -4.26 -18.59
N GLY A 841 17.92 -3.11 -19.27
CA GLY A 841 18.76 -2.83 -20.43
C GLY A 841 18.06 -2.04 -21.51
N ASN A 842 18.74 -1.81 -22.64
CA ASN A 842 18.10 -1.18 -23.81
C ASN A 842 17.75 -2.27 -24.82
N ASP A 843 16.52 -2.73 -24.78
CA ASP A 843 16.09 -3.94 -25.44
C ASP A 843 15.45 -3.70 -26.80
N LEU A 844 15.56 -4.71 -27.66
CA LEU A 844 14.89 -4.77 -28.95
C LEU A 844 13.82 -5.86 -28.91
N LEU A 845 12.55 -5.45 -28.95
CA LEU A 845 11.41 -6.36 -28.91
C LEU A 845 10.69 -6.39 -30.27
N VAL A 846 10.59 -7.59 -30.84
CA VAL A 846 9.90 -7.85 -32.11
C VAL A 846 8.92 -9.00 -31.91
N GLY A 847 7.64 -8.69 -31.68
CA GLY A 847 6.58 -9.71 -31.48
C GLY A 847 6.49 -10.68 -32.66
N GLY A 848 6.31 -10.16 -33.86
CA GLY A 848 6.27 -10.97 -35.08
C GLY A 848 4.86 -11.06 -35.64
N ALA A 849 4.42 -12.26 -35.99
CA ALA A 849 3.10 -12.51 -36.53
C ALA A 849 2.14 -12.94 -35.41
N GLY A 850 1.02 -12.23 -35.27
CA GLY A 850 -0.01 -12.56 -34.29
C GLY A 850 -0.25 -11.43 -33.29
N ARG A 851 -0.81 -11.75 -32.13
CA ARG A 851 -1.15 -10.75 -31.11
C ARG A 851 -0.20 -10.89 -29.94
N ASP A 852 0.79 -10.01 -29.92
CA ASP A 852 1.90 -10.10 -28.99
C ASP A 852 1.76 -9.09 -27.86
N VAL A 853 2.40 -9.41 -26.74
CA VAL A 853 2.51 -8.55 -25.55
C VAL A 853 3.99 -8.29 -25.30
N MET A 854 4.37 -7.03 -25.23
CA MET A 854 5.75 -6.60 -25.03
C MET A 854 5.85 -5.73 -23.76
N LEU A 855 6.84 -6.05 -22.93
CA LEU A 855 7.28 -5.28 -21.78
C LEU A 855 8.73 -4.90 -21.99
N GLY A 856 9.03 -3.61 -22.01
CA GLY A 856 10.39 -3.10 -22.15
C GLY A 856 11.20 -3.44 -20.89
N GLY A 857 10.79 -2.86 -19.77
CA GLY A 857 11.51 -2.94 -18.51
C GLY A 857 12.27 -1.65 -18.24
N ASP A 858 13.41 -1.74 -17.57
CA ASP A 858 14.22 -0.58 -17.21
C ASP A 858 15.22 -0.27 -18.34
N GLY A 859 15.03 0.84 -19.06
CA GLY A 859 16.01 1.34 -20.04
C GLY A 859 15.36 1.96 -21.26
N ALA A 860 16.14 2.24 -22.30
CA ALA A 860 15.64 2.89 -23.51
C ALA A 860 15.31 1.86 -24.60
N ASP A 861 14.07 1.37 -24.61
CA ASP A 861 13.69 0.20 -25.39
C ASP A 861 13.19 0.52 -26.79
N THR A 862 13.25 -0.47 -27.67
CA THR A 862 12.80 -0.38 -29.05
C THR A 862 11.81 -1.47 -29.40
N PHE A 863 10.55 -1.08 -29.60
CA PHE A 863 9.46 -1.95 -30.03
C PHE A 863 9.31 -1.87 -31.56
N VAL A 864 9.43 -3.00 -32.26
CA VAL A 864 9.38 -3.05 -33.73
C VAL A 864 8.13 -3.73 -34.25
N PHE A 865 7.42 -3.05 -35.14
CA PHE A 865 6.23 -3.56 -35.83
C PHE A 865 6.45 -3.64 -37.35
N ASP A 866 6.09 -4.77 -37.96
CA ASP A 866 6.07 -4.92 -39.42
C ASP A 866 4.63 -4.81 -39.95
N LEU A 867 4.35 -3.80 -40.79
CA LEU A 867 3.02 -3.63 -41.41
C LEU A 867 2.59 -4.76 -42.35
N ALA A 868 3.52 -5.66 -42.72
CA ALA A 868 3.17 -6.89 -43.42
C ALA A 868 2.34 -7.84 -42.53
N ASP A 869 2.47 -7.75 -41.21
CA ASP A 869 1.52 -8.34 -40.27
C ASP A 869 0.44 -7.32 -39.89
N ASN A 870 -0.77 -7.54 -40.38
CA ASN A 870 -1.91 -6.66 -40.14
C ASN A 870 -3.16 -7.42 -39.66
N ALA A 871 -2.97 -8.67 -39.23
CA ALA A 871 -4.06 -9.54 -38.82
C ALA A 871 -4.48 -9.32 -37.35
N SER A 872 -3.61 -8.73 -36.54
CA SER A 872 -3.74 -8.58 -35.08
C SER A 872 -3.12 -7.28 -34.60
N MET A 873 -3.45 -6.88 -33.36
CA MET A 873 -3.00 -5.63 -32.74
C MET A 873 -2.29 -5.98 -31.45
N ASP A 874 -1.02 -5.62 -31.36
CA ASP A 874 -0.15 -5.93 -30.23
C ASP A 874 -0.37 -4.97 -29.07
N VAL A 875 0.25 -5.28 -27.93
CA VAL A 875 0.18 -4.48 -26.71
C VAL A 875 1.58 -4.22 -26.17
N ILE A 876 1.94 -2.95 -26.01
CA ILE A 876 3.07 -2.52 -25.16
C ILE A 876 2.49 -2.14 -23.79
N ARG A 877 3.06 -2.64 -22.69
CA ARG A 877 2.46 -2.49 -21.35
C ARG A 877 2.99 -1.32 -20.53
N ASP A 878 4.24 -0.97 -20.72
CA ASP A 878 5.06 -0.14 -19.84
C ASP A 878 5.86 0.91 -20.62
N PHE A 879 5.37 1.33 -21.78
CA PHE A 879 6.08 2.30 -22.62
C PHE A 879 6.40 3.58 -21.84
N ASN A 880 7.67 3.97 -21.79
CA ASN A 880 8.15 5.14 -21.09
C ASN A 880 9.03 6.04 -21.97
N ALA A 881 8.44 7.14 -22.44
CA ALA A 881 9.16 8.11 -23.27
C ALA A 881 10.31 8.83 -22.52
N GLU A 882 10.25 8.92 -21.18
CA GLU A 882 11.28 9.59 -20.38
C GLU A 882 12.57 8.75 -20.24
N GLU A 883 12.42 7.43 -20.20
CA GLU A 883 13.53 6.47 -20.20
C GLU A 883 14.20 6.38 -21.59
N GLY A 884 13.44 6.72 -22.64
CA GLY A 884 13.94 6.88 -24.00
C GLY A 884 13.37 5.88 -24.99
N ASP A 885 12.26 5.23 -24.64
CA ASP A 885 11.57 4.24 -25.45
C ASP A 885 11.15 4.75 -26.82
N ARG A 886 11.18 3.83 -27.79
CA ARG A 886 10.87 4.13 -29.18
C ARG A 886 10.05 3.03 -29.81
N ILE A 887 9.22 3.46 -30.76
CA ILE A 887 8.48 2.53 -31.63
C ILE A 887 8.98 2.69 -33.05
N VAL A 888 9.36 1.57 -33.66
CA VAL A 888 9.78 1.49 -35.06
C VAL A 888 8.71 0.74 -35.85
N VAL A 889 8.26 1.33 -36.96
CA VAL A 889 7.32 0.70 -37.89
C VAL A 889 7.98 0.50 -39.25
N GLU A 890 8.13 -0.76 -39.67
CA GLU A 890 8.74 -1.16 -40.94
C GLU A 890 7.72 -1.83 -41.91
N GLY A 891 8.19 -2.35 -43.05
CA GLY A 891 7.35 -3.18 -43.95
C GLY A 891 6.61 -2.48 -45.10
N LEU A 892 6.87 -1.19 -45.37
CA LEU A 892 6.09 -0.34 -46.31
C LEU A 892 6.23 -0.65 -47.83
N GLN A 893 6.59 -1.87 -48.23
CA GLN A 893 6.86 -2.21 -49.63
C GLN A 893 5.56 -2.34 -50.46
N GLY A 894 5.18 -1.25 -51.16
CA GLY A 894 4.15 -1.27 -52.20
C GLY A 894 2.76 -0.75 -51.80
N ALA A 895 2.61 -0.24 -50.58
CA ALA A 895 1.47 0.58 -50.19
C ALA A 895 1.55 1.96 -50.89
N GLY A 896 0.42 2.66 -51.01
CA GLY A 896 0.41 4.07 -51.40
C GLY A 896 1.08 4.95 -50.35
N SER A 897 0.77 6.26 -50.32
CA SER A 897 1.12 7.08 -49.15
C SER A 897 0.51 6.45 -47.90
N VAL A 898 1.34 6.08 -46.92
CA VAL A 898 0.92 5.62 -45.59
C VAL A 898 1.11 6.78 -44.63
N GLU A 899 0.08 7.10 -43.85
CA GLU A 899 0.17 8.05 -42.74
C GLU A 899 0.03 7.29 -41.42
N LEU A 900 0.96 7.50 -40.49
CA LEU A 900 0.83 7.03 -39.12
C LEU A 900 0.19 8.11 -38.26
N SER A 901 -0.63 7.68 -37.31
CA SER A 901 -1.23 8.55 -36.31
C SER A 901 -1.34 7.83 -34.98
N LEU A 902 -1.10 8.59 -33.92
CA LEU A 902 -1.49 8.21 -32.56
C LEU A 902 -2.86 8.79 -32.28
N PHE A 903 -3.76 8.01 -31.70
CA PHE A 903 -5.01 8.56 -31.18
C PHE A 903 -5.35 7.97 -29.82
N GLU A 904 -5.89 8.83 -28.97
CA GLU A 904 -6.37 8.46 -27.66
C GLU A 904 -7.84 8.05 -27.74
N LYS A 905 -8.20 6.98 -27.03
CA LYS A 905 -9.59 6.59 -26.83
C LYS A 905 -9.76 6.06 -25.41
N LYS A 906 -10.45 6.85 -24.58
CA LYS A 906 -10.73 6.56 -23.17
C LYS A 906 -9.43 6.38 -22.35
N GLY A 907 -8.47 7.31 -22.45
CA GLY A 907 -7.21 7.24 -21.70
C GLY A 907 -6.19 6.22 -22.22
N THR A 908 -6.51 5.45 -23.25
CA THR A 908 -5.58 4.52 -23.90
C THR A 908 -5.16 5.03 -25.26
N PHE A 909 -3.87 4.91 -25.59
CA PHE A 909 -3.34 5.30 -26.87
C PHE A 909 -3.23 4.12 -27.83
N PHE A 910 -3.49 4.42 -29.10
CA PHE A 910 -3.44 3.46 -30.18
C PHE A 910 -2.60 4.01 -31.32
N LEU A 911 -1.68 3.18 -31.81
CA LEU A 911 -0.92 3.45 -33.03
C LEU A 911 -1.69 2.89 -34.23
N GLN A 912 -1.92 3.75 -35.23
CA GLN A 912 -2.71 3.43 -36.41
C GLN A 912 -1.99 3.84 -37.70
N ALA A 913 -2.06 2.99 -38.73
CA ALA A 913 -1.66 3.30 -40.09
C ALA A 913 -2.88 3.47 -41.00
N GLU A 914 -2.87 4.54 -41.81
CA GLU A 914 -3.85 4.78 -42.87
C GLU A 914 -3.18 4.63 -44.24
N ALA A 915 -3.69 3.71 -45.07
CA ALA A 915 -3.18 3.44 -46.41
C ALA A 915 -4.33 3.48 -47.44
N GLY A 916 -4.57 4.65 -48.04
CA GLY A 916 -5.69 4.85 -48.96
C GLY A 916 -7.03 4.99 -48.21
N ASP A 917 -7.95 4.04 -48.40
CA ASP A 917 -9.25 3.99 -47.69
C ASP A 917 -9.24 2.96 -46.53
N GLU A 918 -8.10 2.30 -46.30
CA GLU A 918 -7.94 1.23 -45.29
C GLU A 918 -7.19 1.75 -44.07
N VAL A 919 -7.63 1.28 -42.90
CA VAL A 919 -7.13 1.69 -41.58
C VAL A 919 -6.71 0.45 -40.81
N TYR A 920 -5.46 0.42 -40.37
CA TYR A 920 -4.82 -0.69 -39.65
C TYR A 920 -4.42 -0.22 -38.25
N ARG A 921 -4.81 -0.97 -37.21
CA ARG A 921 -4.33 -0.74 -35.85
C ARG A 921 -3.13 -1.62 -35.61
N ILE A 922 -2.04 -1.01 -35.22
CA ILE A 922 -0.74 -1.68 -35.07
C ILE A 922 -0.60 -2.10 -33.60
N ALA A 923 -0.65 -1.14 -32.69
CA ALA A 923 -0.41 -1.40 -31.28
C ALA A 923 -1.40 -0.62 -30.38
N LYS A 924 -1.75 -1.25 -29.26
CA LYS A 924 -2.24 -0.59 -28.05
C LYS A 924 -1.02 -0.25 -27.19
N ILE A 925 -0.91 0.99 -26.76
CA ILE A 925 0.21 1.45 -25.94
C ILE A 925 -0.34 1.81 -24.56
N LEU A 926 0.19 1.14 -23.55
CA LEU A 926 0.00 1.37 -22.13
C LEU A 926 1.36 1.81 -21.56
N GLY A 927 1.33 2.63 -20.52
CA GLY A 927 2.53 3.32 -19.98
C GLY A 927 2.33 4.83 -19.93
N ASP A 928 3.37 5.55 -19.53
CA ASP A 928 3.34 6.99 -19.25
C ASP A 928 3.65 7.85 -20.50
N ASP A 929 3.12 9.08 -20.49
CA ASP A 929 3.21 10.15 -21.49
C ASP A 929 3.62 9.79 -22.94
N VAL A 930 2.66 9.29 -23.72
CA VAL A 930 2.78 9.20 -25.19
C VAL A 930 2.22 10.43 -25.91
N THR A 931 1.81 11.48 -25.19
CA THR A 931 1.17 12.67 -25.80
C THR A 931 2.15 13.59 -26.52
N GLY A 932 3.44 13.48 -26.19
CA GLY A 932 4.55 14.25 -26.75
C GLY A 932 5.27 13.60 -27.95
N LEU A 933 4.98 12.33 -28.29
CA LEU A 933 5.74 11.58 -29.29
C LEU A 933 5.72 12.23 -30.68
N THR A 934 6.88 12.26 -31.31
CA THR A 934 7.06 12.76 -32.68
C THR A 934 7.15 11.61 -33.67
N ILE A 935 6.39 11.68 -34.77
CA ILE A 935 6.44 10.68 -35.84
C ILE A 935 7.36 11.22 -36.93
N GLU A 936 8.50 10.56 -37.15
CA GLU A 936 9.46 10.91 -38.21
C GLU A 936 9.58 9.79 -39.24
N GLU A 937 9.54 10.14 -40.53
CA GLU A 937 9.84 9.19 -41.61
C GLU A 937 11.37 9.02 -41.71
N GLN A 938 11.84 7.78 -41.58
CA GLN A 938 13.26 7.46 -41.55
C GLN A 938 13.60 6.30 -42.51
N ASP A 939 14.79 6.33 -43.11
CA ASP A 939 15.33 5.23 -43.91
C ASP A 939 16.20 4.36 -43.01
N PHE A 940 15.71 3.16 -42.66
CA PHE A 940 16.38 2.21 -41.78
C PHE A 940 17.31 1.24 -42.53
N GLY A 941 17.50 1.43 -43.85
CA GLY A 941 18.35 0.58 -44.69
C GLY A 941 17.70 -0.75 -45.14
N SER A 942 16.68 -1.23 -44.44
CA SER A 942 15.72 -2.28 -44.88
C SER A 942 14.62 -1.72 -45.81
N GLY A 943 14.37 -0.41 -45.73
CA GLY A 943 13.36 0.36 -46.47
C GLY A 943 13.05 1.69 -45.78
N SER A 944 12.08 2.44 -46.30
CA SER A 944 11.47 3.57 -45.57
C SER A 944 10.55 3.04 -44.48
N GLY A 945 10.63 3.58 -43.27
CA GLY A 945 9.78 3.29 -42.12
C GLY A 945 9.47 4.56 -41.32
N PHE A 946 8.86 4.39 -40.15
CA PHE A 946 8.59 5.48 -39.22
C PHE A 946 9.23 5.20 -37.86
N LEU A 947 9.80 6.25 -37.26
CA LEU A 947 10.22 6.27 -35.86
C LEU A 947 9.23 7.12 -35.05
N LEU A 948 8.84 6.60 -33.89
CA LEU A 948 8.17 7.36 -32.85
C LEU A 948 9.13 7.50 -31.67
N SER A 949 9.44 8.74 -31.31
CA SER A 949 10.35 9.10 -30.22
C SER A 949 10.05 10.48 -29.64
#